data_AF-A0A1V6YWL5-F1
#
_entry.id   AF-A0A1V6YWL5-F1
#
_cell.length_a   1.000
_cell.length_b   1.000
_cell.length_c   1.000
_cell.angle_alpha   90.00
_cell.angle_beta   90.00
_cell.angle_gamma   90.00
#
_symmetry.space_group_name_H-M   'P 1'
#
loop_
_entity.id
_entity.type
_entity.pdbx_description
1 polymer ?
#
loop_
_entity_poly.entity_id
_entity_poly.type
_entity_poly.pdbx_seq_one_letter_code
_entity_poly.pdbx_strand_id
1 'polypeptide(L)'
;MSTGTLFIRDSLTNVNYEIPINQNAVRATDLQGIRGPSLNSNRADQVAHGLHVYDPGLQNTAVTQSTISFSDHEHGLLVYRGYTLEQLWGCAFEEMFHLLLWATYPTASQSEELRQRLAQYMQDVPDIVRQTIFNLPRTTSPLPLILAGLSAYLASIPDAIPATTNATIYQADIKRADQIILQTVAAYAVVFGAVRSHRVGIPWRFPSLHQTYYENLFTMAGLVDSETNRPDPTRISCFRRFGNLNAEHGMALSVFSALVTASSLTDPVSCLISAVAAAYGPLHFGATESAQRALYDIGEINNVPAFIEEIKAGKRKLFGYGHRTYKGMDPRVRPIQSILKDLTGVYQPLLKVVEAIEEAAAKDEYFSKRGLYPNADFYGNFVFTGIGFEPDMIPAAMLAHRIMGIMAHWREYMGKEWLLEQMPQQEEVNEETPLLHSTPTTEPYSVFTSTQKRLIILTAALASSFSPLSANIYYPALNSIAKDLRVSPSQINLTITTYMDHWQTKPVVDPPLLALRAVQSCGSSGTVALASAVAADTITSAERGMYMGFTSLGNILAPSIGPILGGVLSKYLGWEAIFWFLAIAAGTFFMPLLLFFPETCRGIVGNGSTPATGWNRAIWSYLRTTIPVTPPGPSVPKWRVNVPNPCLTLRLLFHRPVGLVLLANGVIFSSYYAVTAGIPALFQRFYDLDDLGIGLCFIPAGLGSLLSATANGVLVDWNYRRTRRNAGQTVHKNQNQDIIGFPIEQARLQIGLPMTILAAASIVVYGVLIPLKPPLLVALMVVFIICFCITAAYNVMNILIVDLYYETPATAMAANNLVRCFLGAGAAAVVNPLIRRIGVQWTYYSVLSAIALVTPLLSMVYAQGWEWRKKQAETDSQRRTIFPWTPGYQLQIRYPGGQWIDPGVELDIREAIMTPEISTMNLACNNKYIILFIDLDAILPGTRIQSVILHWYQDNLMVDCTKPSSPSILVPGKDRGDKHDPVASYIAPRAPPNTHHRYVYLLFEQPPAYQFPECFSHVFPETVRARAGFDIRKFVQAAGLDPPAAMNYFIGRHEPTEGETSTMSQSATTTSFRSVDCPTRTAGVLP
;
A
#
# COMPACT_ATOMS: atom_id res chain seq x y z
N MET A 1 -7.36 19.72 37.03
CA MET A 1 -6.00 20.13 36.59
C MET A 1 -6.02 21.63 36.34
N SER A 2 -4.89 22.32 36.52
CA SER A 2 -4.80 23.79 36.40
C SER A 2 -4.97 24.26 34.96
N THR A 3 -5.57 25.44 34.81
CA THR A 3 -5.65 26.20 33.55
C THR A 3 -4.93 27.53 33.75
N GLY A 4 -4.34 28.07 32.69
CA GLY A 4 -3.61 29.34 32.77
C GLY A 4 -2.99 29.73 31.45
N THR A 5 -2.00 30.62 31.48
CA THR A 5 -1.27 31.07 30.30
C THR A 5 0.22 30.87 30.52
N LEU A 6 0.88 30.22 29.56
CA LEU A 6 2.32 30.09 29.49
C LEU A 6 2.88 31.28 28.70
N PHE A 7 3.67 32.12 29.36
CA PHE A 7 4.39 33.21 28.71
C PHE A 7 5.78 32.72 28.28
N ILE A 8 6.05 32.75 26.96
CA ILE A 8 7.33 32.34 26.39
C ILE A 8 8.02 33.57 25.81
N ARG A 9 9.21 33.89 26.30
CA ARG A 9 10.08 34.90 25.67
C ARG A 9 11.13 34.20 24.82
N ASP A 10 11.04 34.37 23.51
CA ASP A 10 12.09 33.88 22.61
C ASP A 10 13.29 34.83 22.70
N SER A 11 14.43 34.34 23.19
CA SER A 11 15.66 35.13 23.32
C SER A 11 16.32 35.46 21.98
N LEU A 12 15.99 34.72 20.92
CA LEU A 12 16.55 34.91 19.58
C LEU A 12 15.89 36.09 18.84
N THR A 13 14.58 36.24 19.00
CA THR A 13 13.79 37.32 18.38
C THR A 13 13.39 38.42 19.35
N ASN A 14 13.53 38.17 20.66
CA ASN A 14 13.05 39.01 21.75
C ASN A 14 11.53 39.22 21.75
N VAL A 15 10.78 38.35 21.06
CA VAL A 15 9.31 38.36 20.99
C VAL A 15 8.74 37.53 22.15
N ASN A 16 7.67 38.03 22.75
CA ASN A 16 6.90 37.30 23.75
C ASN A 16 5.68 36.63 23.11
N TYR A 17 5.42 35.39 23.48
CA TYR A 17 4.29 34.59 23.04
C TYR A 17 3.47 34.16 24.26
N GLU A 18 2.17 34.04 24.05
CA GLU A 18 1.23 33.57 25.06
C GLU A 18 0.59 32.28 24.55
N ILE A 19 0.75 31.19 25.29
CA ILE A 19 0.19 29.87 24.94
C ILE A 19 -0.76 29.44 26.05
N PRO A 20 -2.00 29.05 25.73
CA PRO A 20 -2.94 28.59 26.74
C PRO A 20 -2.48 27.26 27.35
N ILE A 21 -2.47 27.20 28.68
CA ILE A 21 -2.35 25.98 29.45
C ILE A 21 -3.76 25.47 29.72
N ASN A 22 -4.09 24.31 29.18
CA ASN A 22 -5.34 23.61 29.46
C ASN A 22 -5.03 22.29 30.16
N GLN A 23 -5.61 22.08 31.35
CA GLN A 23 -5.39 20.89 32.16
C GLN A 23 -3.91 20.53 32.35
N ASN A 24 -3.09 21.51 32.73
CA ASN A 24 -1.64 21.36 32.92
C ASN A 24 -0.87 20.88 31.67
N ALA A 25 -1.42 21.10 30.47
CA ALA A 25 -0.79 20.81 29.19
C ALA A 25 -0.93 21.98 28.22
N VAL A 26 0.02 22.10 27.29
CA VAL A 26 -0.05 23.00 26.14
C VAL A 26 -0.19 22.18 24.88
N ARG A 27 -0.91 22.67 23.86
CA ARG A 27 -0.96 21.95 22.58
C ARG A 27 0.39 22.14 21.87
N ALA A 28 1.03 21.04 21.49
CA ALA A 28 2.31 21.09 20.77
C ALA A 28 2.22 21.88 19.45
N THR A 29 1.04 21.95 18.84
CA THR A 29 0.76 22.75 17.64
C THR A 29 0.84 24.25 17.88
N ASP A 30 0.60 24.73 19.10
CA ASP A 30 0.64 26.17 19.43
C ASP A 30 2.08 26.71 19.37
N LEU A 31 3.08 25.84 19.57
CA LEU A 31 4.50 26.18 19.45
C LEU A 31 4.94 26.43 18.00
N GLN A 32 4.14 26.00 17.00
CA GLN A 32 4.40 26.30 15.58
C GLN A 32 4.32 27.80 15.26
N GLY A 33 3.66 28.58 16.13
CA GLY A 33 3.60 30.04 16.02
C GLY A 33 4.95 30.72 16.31
N ILE A 34 5.86 30.06 17.02
CA ILE A 34 7.17 30.59 17.40
C ILE A 34 8.16 30.33 16.26
N ARG A 35 8.75 31.39 15.69
CA ARG A 35 9.65 31.31 14.52
C ARG A 35 11.00 31.94 14.81
N GLY A 36 12.07 31.37 14.26
CA GLY A 36 13.44 31.88 14.44
C GLY A 36 13.67 33.24 13.75
N PRO A 37 14.72 33.99 14.16
CA PRO A 37 15.01 35.33 13.64
C PRO A 37 15.32 35.34 12.15
N SER A 38 14.95 36.41 11.45
CA SER A 38 15.04 36.51 9.98
C SER A 38 16.48 36.66 9.44
N LEU A 39 17.41 37.23 10.21
CA LEU A 39 18.81 37.41 9.84
C LEU A 39 19.73 36.39 10.53
N ASN A 40 20.60 35.74 9.75
CA ASN A 40 21.70 34.85 10.19
C ASN A 40 21.32 33.54 10.92
N SER A 41 20.05 33.12 10.95
CA SER A 41 19.63 31.82 11.50
C SER A 41 19.62 30.68 10.48
N ASN A 42 19.62 29.44 10.96
CA ASN A 42 19.51 28.28 10.09
C ASN A 42 18.13 28.29 9.42
N ARG A 43 18.08 28.06 8.10
CA ARG A 43 16.82 28.05 7.34
C ARG A 43 15.81 27.02 7.88
N ALA A 44 16.29 26.01 8.60
CA ALA A 44 15.46 25.04 9.32
C ALA A 44 14.63 25.68 10.46
N ASP A 45 15.01 26.84 10.97
CA ASP A 45 14.31 27.55 12.06
C ASP A 45 13.24 28.52 11.52
N GLN A 46 13.12 28.64 10.19
CA GLN A 46 12.21 29.55 9.47
C GLN A 46 11.20 28.80 8.57
N VAL A 47 11.12 27.47 8.63
CA VAL A 47 10.12 26.69 7.86
C VAL A 47 8.72 26.85 8.48
N ALA A 48 7.68 26.59 7.69
CA ALA A 48 6.28 26.89 7.99
C ALA A 48 5.68 26.24 9.27
N HIS A 49 6.44 25.42 10.00
CA HIS A 49 5.98 24.67 11.17
C HIS A 49 6.62 25.11 12.51
N GLY A 50 7.39 26.22 12.53
CA GLY A 50 7.86 26.88 13.75
C GLY A 50 8.69 26.00 14.70
N LEU A 51 8.63 26.29 16.00
CA LEU A 51 9.38 25.59 17.04
C LEU A 51 8.77 24.20 17.28
N HIS A 52 9.62 23.17 17.23
CA HIS A 52 9.21 21.78 17.41
C HIS A 52 9.50 21.28 18.84
N VAL A 53 8.61 20.46 19.38
CA VAL A 53 8.84 19.71 20.62
C VAL A 53 9.72 18.50 20.30
N TYR A 54 10.94 18.47 20.83
CA TYR A 54 11.82 17.31 20.78
C TYR A 54 11.71 16.52 22.09
N ASP A 55 10.87 15.48 22.10
CA ASP A 55 10.63 14.63 23.26
C ASP A 55 10.70 13.14 22.88
N PRO A 56 11.92 12.60 22.66
CA PRO A 56 12.10 11.20 22.29
C PRO A 56 11.56 10.26 23.37
N GLY A 57 10.62 9.41 22.98
CA GLY A 57 9.93 8.51 23.90
C GLY A 57 8.76 9.15 24.66
N LEU A 58 8.37 10.38 24.31
CA LEU A 58 7.19 11.10 24.81
C LEU A 58 7.19 11.31 26.32
N GLN A 59 8.37 11.57 26.90
CA GLN A 59 8.61 11.59 28.35
C GLN A 59 7.78 12.64 29.07
N ASN A 60 7.48 13.76 28.40
CA ASN A 60 6.69 14.87 28.92
C ASN A 60 5.61 15.32 27.92
N THR A 61 5.14 14.41 27.07
CA THR A 61 4.12 14.70 26.04
C THR A 61 2.82 13.97 26.35
N ALA A 62 1.76 14.73 26.62
CA ALA A 62 0.41 14.19 26.69
C ALA A 62 -0.14 13.98 25.28
N VAL A 63 -0.39 12.72 24.90
CA VAL A 63 -0.80 12.34 23.53
C VAL A 63 -2.31 12.24 23.32
N THR A 64 -3.07 12.03 24.39
CA THR A 64 -4.53 12.04 24.38
C THR A 64 -5.03 12.45 25.76
N GLN A 65 -6.19 13.08 25.79
CA GLN A 65 -6.99 13.17 27.01
C GLN A 65 -7.69 11.84 27.24
N SER A 66 -7.84 11.45 28.51
CA SER A 66 -8.58 10.27 28.90
C SER A 66 -9.20 10.46 30.29
N THR A 67 -10.36 9.85 30.47
CA THR A 67 -11.15 9.87 31.71
C THR A 67 -11.19 8.50 32.41
N ILE A 68 -10.41 7.52 31.92
CA ILE A 68 -10.49 6.12 32.37
C ILE A 68 -9.77 5.87 33.69
N SER A 69 -8.54 6.38 33.82
CA SER A 69 -7.71 6.16 35.01
C SER A 69 -6.90 7.38 35.38
N PHE A 70 -6.58 7.50 36.66
CA PHE A 70 -5.66 8.51 37.18
C PHE A 70 -4.75 7.87 38.23
N SER A 71 -3.47 8.21 38.18
CA SER A 71 -2.46 7.74 39.12
C SER A 71 -1.71 8.92 39.71
N ASP A 72 -1.67 9.01 41.04
CA ASP A 72 -0.83 9.94 41.79
C ASP A 72 0.15 9.13 42.64
N HIS A 73 1.41 9.22 42.28
CA HIS A 73 2.47 8.43 42.88
C HIS A 73 2.96 8.98 44.22
N GLU A 74 2.87 10.30 44.44
CA GLU A 74 3.30 10.92 45.69
C GLU A 74 2.37 10.49 46.83
N HIS A 75 1.08 10.36 46.51
CA HIS A 75 0.04 9.92 47.44
C HIS A 75 -0.28 8.42 47.35
N GLY A 76 0.41 7.66 46.49
CA GLY A 76 0.16 6.22 46.31
C GLY A 76 -1.26 5.89 45.84
N LEU A 77 -1.88 6.78 45.06
CA LEU A 77 -3.26 6.67 44.61
C LEU A 77 -3.31 6.14 43.17
N LEU A 78 -4.12 5.11 42.94
CA LEU A 78 -4.53 4.66 41.61
C LEU A 78 -6.04 4.52 41.61
N VAL A 79 -6.70 5.24 40.70
CA VAL A 79 -8.16 5.21 40.56
C VAL A 79 -8.58 4.89 39.15
N TYR A 80 -9.68 4.15 39.04
CA TYR A 80 -10.35 3.80 37.80
C TYR A 80 -11.76 4.39 37.81
N ARG A 81 -12.05 5.30 36.88
CA ARG A 81 -13.34 6.03 36.82
C ARG A 81 -13.76 6.64 38.17
N GLY A 82 -12.79 7.08 38.98
CA GLY A 82 -13.00 7.66 40.31
C GLY A 82 -13.06 6.67 41.47
N TYR A 83 -13.01 5.35 41.22
CA TYR A 83 -13.00 4.32 42.26
C TYR A 83 -11.57 3.92 42.64
N THR A 84 -11.29 3.74 43.93
CA THR A 84 -9.98 3.29 44.40
C THR A 84 -9.79 1.79 44.23
N LEU A 85 -8.55 1.33 44.25
CA LEU A 85 -8.24 -0.10 44.20
C LEU A 85 -8.86 -0.88 45.36
N GLU A 86 -8.97 -0.28 46.55
CA GLU A 86 -9.63 -0.94 47.70
C GLU A 86 -11.11 -1.20 47.42
N GLN A 87 -11.81 -0.23 46.82
CA GLN A 87 -13.22 -0.35 46.46
C GLN A 87 -13.44 -1.43 45.38
N LEU A 88 -12.49 -1.58 44.46
CA LEU A 88 -12.57 -2.52 43.34
C LEU A 88 -11.94 -3.89 43.64
N TRP A 89 -11.44 -4.13 44.85
CA TRP A 89 -10.72 -5.36 45.20
C TRP A 89 -11.56 -6.63 44.99
N GLY A 90 -12.85 -6.56 45.34
CA GLY A 90 -13.82 -7.65 45.21
C GLY A 90 -14.44 -7.79 43.81
N CYS A 91 -14.19 -6.85 42.90
CA CYS A 91 -14.88 -6.71 41.62
C CYS A 91 -14.63 -7.92 40.70
N ALA A 92 -15.69 -8.44 40.07
CA ALA A 92 -15.63 -9.42 38.98
C ALA A 92 -15.01 -8.83 37.71
N PHE A 93 -14.61 -9.69 36.77
CA PHE A 93 -14.09 -9.22 35.47
C PHE A 93 -15.14 -8.39 34.74
N GLU A 94 -16.36 -8.90 34.68
CA GLU A 94 -17.50 -8.30 34.00
C GLU A 94 -17.84 -6.93 34.61
N GLU A 95 -17.82 -6.83 35.94
CA GLU A 95 -18.07 -5.58 36.65
C GLU A 95 -16.98 -4.53 36.36
N MET A 96 -15.71 -4.95 36.43
CA MET A 96 -14.56 -4.09 36.17
C MET A 96 -14.53 -3.62 34.72
N PHE A 97 -14.78 -4.55 33.78
CA PHE A 97 -14.80 -4.26 32.36
C PHE A 97 -15.96 -3.32 32.01
N HIS A 98 -17.15 -3.52 32.59
CA HIS A 98 -18.29 -2.63 32.42
C HIS A 98 -17.97 -1.22 32.93
N LEU A 99 -17.39 -1.10 34.13
CA LEU A 99 -16.98 0.18 34.69
C LEU A 99 -16.03 0.93 33.76
N LEU A 100 -14.99 0.27 33.27
CA LEU A 100 -14.00 0.92 32.40
C LEU A 100 -14.61 1.35 31.06
N LEU A 101 -15.43 0.50 30.44
CA LEU A 101 -15.98 0.70 29.10
C LEU A 101 -17.08 1.78 29.07
N TRP A 102 -18.00 1.75 30.04
CA TRP A 102 -19.19 2.62 30.09
C TRP A 102 -19.18 3.65 31.22
N ALA A 103 -18.07 3.77 31.96
CA ALA A 103 -17.88 4.74 33.06
C ALA A 103 -18.91 4.65 34.21
N THR A 104 -19.66 3.55 34.30
CA THR A 104 -20.69 3.31 35.31
C THR A 104 -20.51 1.94 35.92
N TYR A 105 -20.65 1.84 37.24
CA TYR A 105 -20.62 0.54 37.92
C TYR A 105 -21.92 -0.22 37.60
N PRO A 106 -21.88 -1.49 37.17
CA PRO A 106 -23.08 -2.18 36.73
C PRO A 106 -24.00 -2.58 37.89
N THR A 107 -25.30 -2.67 37.59
CA THR A 107 -26.24 -3.43 38.42
C THR A 107 -25.99 -4.93 38.30
N ALA A 108 -26.50 -5.72 39.26
CA ALA A 108 -26.39 -7.18 39.22
C ALA A 108 -26.93 -7.78 37.91
N SER A 109 -28.02 -7.22 37.37
CA SER A 109 -28.60 -7.66 36.09
C SER A 109 -27.68 -7.35 34.90
N GLN A 110 -27.04 -6.18 34.86
CA GLN A 110 -26.13 -5.80 33.79
C GLN A 110 -24.84 -6.64 33.82
N SER A 111 -24.33 -6.92 35.03
CA SER A 111 -23.17 -7.80 35.19
C SER A 111 -23.46 -9.22 34.69
N GLU A 112 -24.62 -9.77 35.04
CA GLU A 112 -25.05 -11.09 34.58
C GLU A 112 -25.31 -11.15 33.07
N GLU A 113 -25.93 -10.12 32.49
CA GLU A 113 -26.10 -10.01 31.04
C GLU A 113 -24.74 -9.98 30.32
N LEU A 114 -23.79 -9.19 30.82
CA LEU A 114 -22.46 -9.10 30.24
C LEU A 114 -21.71 -10.44 30.32
N ARG A 115 -21.82 -11.16 31.44
CA ARG A 115 -21.27 -12.51 31.62
C ARG A 115 -21.79 -13.46 30.56
N GLN A 116 -23.10 -13.50 30.37
CA GLN A 116 -23.75 -14.36 29.38
C GLN A 116 -23.35 -13.99 27.95
N ARG A 117 -23.31 -12.70 27.61
CA ARG A 117 -22.93 -12.24 26.27
C ARG A 117 -21.48 -12.55 25.95
N LEU A 118 -20.55 -12.35 26.89
CA LEU A 118 -19.15 -12.72 26.69
C LEU A 118 -18.99 -14.23 26.50
N ALA A 119 -19.66 -15.05 27.32
CA ALA A 119 -19.62 -16.50 27.18
C ALA A 119 -20.23 -16.98 25.85
N GLN A 120 -21.32 -16.33 25.40
CA GLN A 120 -21.91 -16.60 24.09
C GLN A 120 -20.93 -16.26 22.96
N TYR A 121 -20.33 -15.07 22.96
CA TYR A 121 -19.35 -14.71 21.94
C TYR A 121 -18.11 -15.60 21.95
N MET A 122 -17.73 -16.21 23.09
CA MET A 122 -16.68 -17.22 23.11
C MET A 122 -17.09 -18.51 22.39
N GLN A 123 -18.35 -18.92 22.50
CA GLN A 123 -18.88 -20.07 21.76
C GLN A 123 -19.02 -19.77 20.26
N ASP A 124 -19.29 -18.52 19.92
CA ASP A 124 -19.42 -18.07 18.54
C ASP A 124 -18.06 -17.94 17.82
N VAL A 125 -16.93 -18.04 18.53
CA VAL A 125 -15.59 -18.00 17.89
C VAL A 125 -15.46 -19.18 16.93
N PRO A 126 -15.24 -18.94 15.63
CA PRO A 126 -15.19 -20.02 14.65
C PRO A 126 -14.06 -21.01 14.90
N ASP A 127 -14.32 -22.30 14.72
CA ASP A 127 -13.35 -23.37 15.02
C ASP A 127 -12.06 -23.26 14.19
N ILE A 128 -12.10 -22.58 13.03
CA ILE A 128 -10.91 -22.29 12.21
C ILE A 128 -9.82 -21.54 12.99
N VAL A 129 -10.19 -20.75 14.00
CA VAL A 129 -9.26 -20.05 14.89
C VAL A 129 -8.43 -21.07 15.68
N ARG A 130 -9.09 -22.05 16.30
CA ARG A 130 -8.43 -23.14 17.03
C ARG A 130 -7.61 -24.01 16.07
N GLN A 131 -8.17 -24.38 14.92
CA GLN A 131 -7.47 -25.20 13.93
C GLN A 131 -6.20 -24.52 13.42
N THR A 132 -6.24 -23.21 13.17
CA THR A 132 -5.07 -22.43 12.76
C THR A 132 -3.95 -22.51 13.80
N ILE A 133 -4.30 -22.40 15.09
CA ILE A 133 -3.34 -22.54 16.19
C ILE A 133 -2.79 -23.97 16.26
N PHE A 134 -3.67 -24.98 16.18
CA PHE A 134 -3.31 -26.39 16.38
C PHE A 134 -2.51 -26.97 15.21
N ASN A 135 -2.63 -26.39 14.01
CA ASN A 135 -1.87 -26.77 12.82
C ASN A 135 -0.43 -26.22 12.82
N LEU A 136 -0.09 -25.30 13.73
CA LEU A 136 1.28 -24.83 13.92
C LEU A 136 2.02 -25.75 14.93
N PRO A 137 3.36 -25.79 14.94
CA PRO A 137 4.10 -26.63 15.89
C PRO A 137 3.81 -26.27 17.36
N ARG A 138 3.69 -27.28 18.23
CA ARG A 138 3.52 -27.08 19.69
C ARG A 138 4.70 -26.34 20.33
N THR A 139 5.88 -26.41 19.72
CA THR A 139 7.10 -25.72 20.15
C THR A 139 7.12 -24.24 19.78
N THR A 140 6.15 -23.74 19.02
CA THR A 140 6.05 -22.33 18.68
C THR A 140 5.82 -21.48 19.94
N SER A 141 6.52 -20.35 20.02
CA SER A 141 6.34 -19.36 21.09
C SER A 141 4.88 -18.85 21.12
N PRO A 142 4.32 -18.49 22.29
CA PRO A 142 2.91 -18.08 22.38
C PRO A 142 2.56 -16.86 21.52
N LEU A 143 3.47 -15.90 21.36
CA LEU A 143 3.20 -14.67 20.60
C LEU A 143 2.75 -14.95 19.16
N PRO A 144 3.54 -15.65 18.30
CA PRO A 144 3.09 -16.01 16.95
C PRO A 144 1.76 -16.75 16.92
N LEU A 145 1.48 -17.63 17.90
CA LEU A 145 0.23 -18.38 17.96
C LEU A 145 -0.97 -17.48 18.30
N ILE A 146 -0.80 -16.52 19.23
CA ILE A 146 -1.84 -15.53 19.54
C ILE A 146 -2.11 -14.63 18.35
N LEU A 147 -1.06 -14.14 17.68
CA LEU A 147 -1.22 -13.30 16.48
C LEU A 147 -1.91 -14.07 15.35
N ALA A 148 -1.57 -15.35 15.15
CA ALA A 148 -2.22 -16.21 14.18
C ALA A 148 -3.70 -16.45 14.52
N GLY A 149 -4.00 -16.72 15.79
CA GLY A 149 -5.38 -16.90 16.28
C GLY A 149 -6.24 -15.65 16.10
N LEU A 150 -5.74 -14.47 16.52
CA LEU A 150 -6.47 -13.21 16.36
C LEU A 150 -6.62 -12.82 14.88
N SER A 151 -5.61 -13.07 14.05
CA SER A 151 -5.71 -12.82 12.61
C SER A 151 -6.71 -13.77 11.94
N ALA A 152 -6.74 -15.04 12.36
CA ALA A 152 -7.74 -16.01 11.90
C ALA A 152 -9.15 -15.61 12.35
N TYR A 153 -9.28 -15.08 13.57
CA TYR A 153 -10.55 -14.54 14.05
C TYR A 153 -11.01 -13.36 13.20
N LEU A 154 -10.16 -12.35 13.00
CA LEU A 154 -10.48 -11.20 12.16
C LEU A 154 -10.83 -11.60 10.72
N ALA A 155 -10.10 -12.55 10.15
CA ALA A 155 -10.40 -13.11 8.83
C ALA A 155 -11.77 -13.80 8.77
N SER A 156 -12.30 -14.26 9.90
CA SER A 156 -13.63 -14.87 10.02
C SER A 156 -14.75 -13.84 10.19
N ILE A 157 -14.42 -12.57 10.47
CA ILE A 157 -15.36 -11.46 10.63
C ILE A 157 -14.98 -10.26 9.73
N PRO A 158 -14.95 -10.41 8.39
CA PRO A 158 -14.48 -9.37 7.47
C PRO A 158 -15.28 -8.06 7.55
N ASP A 159 -16.55 -8.12 7.96
CA ASP A 159 -17.43 -6.95 8.19
C ASP A 159 -16.98 -6.06 9.37
N ALA A 160 -16.04 -6.54 10.18
CA ALA A 160 -15.40 -5.74 11.21
C ALA A 160 -14.31 -4.83 10.63
N ILE A 161 -13.83 -5.06 9.40
CA ILE A 161 -12.70 -4.31 8.81
C ILE A 161 -13.24 -3.03 8.14
N PRO A 162 -12.89 -1.83 8.62
CA PRO A 162 -13.47 -0.56 8.14
C PRO A 162 -13.12 -0.26 6.68
N ALA A 163 -11.90 -0.56 6.25
CA ALA A 163 -11.44 -0.29 4.89
C ALA A 163 -12.21 -1.07 3.80
N THR A 164 -12.77 -2.23 4.14
CA THR A 164 -13.55 -3.07 3.22
C THR A 164 -15.06 -2.95 3.43
N THR A 165 -15.49 -2.43 4.57
CA THR A 165 -16.92 -2.35 4.96
C THR A 165 -17.43 -0.92 4.92
N ASN A 166 -16.97 -0.07 5.86
CA ASN A 166 -17.27 1.35 5.93
C ASN A 166 -16.20 2.02 6.80
N ALA A 167 -15.55 3.07 6.28
CA ALA A 167 -14.42 3.73 6.93
C ALA A 167 -14.74 4.31 8.32
N THR A 168 -16.00 4.67 8.60
CA THR A 168 -16.43 5.29 9.86
C THR A 168 -17.36 4.40 10.70
N ILE A 169 -17.41 3.09 10.41
CA ILE A 169 -18.38 2.13 10.97
C ILE A 169 -18.54 2.17 12.50
N TYR A 170 -17.45 2.44 13.22
CA TYR A 170 -17.44 2.48 14.69
C TYR A 170 -17.64 3.89 15.27
N GLN A 171 -17.36 4.93 14.48
CA GLN A 171 -17.65 6.32 14.88
C GLN A 171 -19.13 6.63 14.67
N ALA A 172 -19.71 6.15 13.57
CA ALA A 172 -21.11 6.35 13.21
C ALA A 172 -22.09 5.53 14.07
N ASP A 173 -21.66 4.38 14.61
CA ASP A 173 -22.49 3.52 15.44
C ASP A 173 -21.73 2.99 16.66
N ILE A 174 -21.93 3.66 17.79
CA ILE A 174 -21.31 3.28 19.07
C ILE A 174 -21.80 1.91 19.58
N LYS A 175 -23.01 1.46 19.19
CA LYS A 175 -23.49 0.13 19.59
C LYS A 175 -22.73 -0.96 18.85
N ARG A 176 -22.43 -0.73 17.57
CA ARG A 176 -21.56 -1.62 16.80
C ARG A 176 -20.13 -1.63 17.33
N ALA A 177 -19.62 -0.47 17.76
CA ALA A 177 -18.34 -0.38 18.47
C ALA A 177 -18.34 -1.24 19.75
N ASP A 178 -19.37 -1.13 20.58
CA ASP A 178 -19.51 -1.93 21.81
C ASP A 178 -19.59 -3.42 21.51
N GLN A 179 -20.36 -3.80 20.49
CA GLN A 179 -20.48 -5.20 20.06
C GLN A 179 -19.13 -5.80 19.64
N ILE A 180 -18.38 -5.12 18.77
CA ILE A 180 -17.11 -5.65 18.28
C ILE A 180 -16.05 -5.71 19.39
N ILE A 181 -16.12 -4.83 20.39
CA ILE A 181 -15.28 -4.88 21.58
C ILE A 181 -15.53 -6.16 22.37
N LEU A 182 -16.80 -6.48 22.65
CA LEU A 182 -17.15 -7.70 23.39
C LEU A 182 -16.71 -8.96 22.64
N GLN A 183 -16.91 -8.99 21.33
CA GLN A 183 -16.43 -10.04 20.43
C GLN A 183 -14.90 -10.17 20.45
N THR A 184 -14.17 -9.06 20.43
CA THR A 184 -12.71 -9.04 20.49
C THR A 184 -12.19 -9.62 21.81
N VAL A 185 -12.82 -9.24 22.94
CA VAL A 185 -12.45 -9.75 24.27
C VAL A 185 -12.75 -11.25 24.40
N ALA A 186 -13.91 -11.70 23.93
CA ALA A 186 -14.26 -13.12 23.90
C ALA A 186 -13.29 -13.93 23.01
N ALA A 187 -12.98 -13.44 21.81
CA ALA A 187 -12.03 -14.07 20.90
C ALA A 187 -10.64 -14.20 21.51
N TYR A 188 -10.18 -13.19 22.25
CA TYR A 188 -8.91 -13.26 22.94
C TYR A 188 -8.87 -14.38 23.99
N ALA A 189 -9.94 -14.60 24.76
CA ALA A 189 -10.02 -15.69 25.72
C ALA A 189 -9.91 -17.07 25.05
N VAL A 190 -10.60 -17.26 23.91
CA VAL A 190 -10.55 -18.51 23.14
C VAL A 190 -9.16 -18.73 22.55
N VAL A 191 -8.57 -17.70 21.95
CA VAL A 191 -7.20 -17.77 21.41
C VAL A 191 -6.20 -18.08 22.53
N PHE A 192 -6.28 -17.41 23.67
CA PHE A 192 -5.40 -17.66 24.82
C PHE A 192 -5.49 -19.12 25.30
N GLY A 193 -6.70 -19.63 25.50
CA GLY A 193 -6.92 -21.02 25.90
C GLY A 193 -6.41 -22.02 24.87
N ALA A 194 -6.66 -21.75 23.58
CA ALA A 194 -6.23 -22.62 22.49
C ALA A 194 -4.71 -22.67 22.37
N VAL A 195 -4.03 -21.53 22.52
CA VAL A 195 -2.56 -21.46 22.52
C VAL A 195 -1.99 -22.27 23.68
N ARG A 196 -2.47 -22.07 24.91
CA ARG A 196 -1.93 -22.81 26.05
C ARG A 196 -2.19 -24.31 25.94
N SER A 197 -3.43 -24.69 25.62
CA SER A 197 -3.80 -26.11 25.51
C SER A 197 -2.98 -26.84 24.45
N HIS A 198 -2.78 -26.22 23.29
CA HIS A 198 -1.95 -26.76 22.22
C HIS A 198 -0.49 -26.94 22.64
N ARG A 199 0.11 -25.91 23.26
CA ARG A 199 1.53 -25.93 23.65
C ARG A 199 1.82 -26.96 24.72
N VAL A 200 0.95 -27.08 25.73
CA VAL A 200 1.08 -28.07 26.81
C VAL A 200 0.65 -29.46 26.35
N GLY A 201 -0.08 -29.57 25.24
CA GLY A 201 -0.53 -30.84 24.67
C GLY A 201 -1.72 -31.45 25.39
N ILE A 202 -2.52 -30.63 26.08
CA ILE A 202 -3.75 -31.05 26.74
C ILE A 202 -4.95 -30.97 25.78
N PRO A 203 -5.98 -31.80 25.97
CA PRO A 203 -7.18 -31.77 25.13
C PRO A 203 -7.91 -30.41 25.19
N TRP A 204 -8.39 -29.95 24.03
CA TRP A 204 -9.22 -28.74 23.93
C TRP A 204 -10.53 -28.91 24.69
N ARG A 205 -11.01 -27.81 25.29
CA ARG A 205 -12.30 -27.75 25.98
C ARG A 205 -13.04 -26.50 25.56
N PHE A 206 -14.34 -26.64 25.39
CA PHE A 206 -15.19 -25.55 24.94
C PHE A 206 -15.65 -24.67 26.10
N PRO A 207 -15.90 -23.37 25.83
CA PRO A 207 -16.46 -22.46 26.83
C PRO A 207 -17.92 -22.81 27.17
N SER A 208 -18.34 -22.48 28.39
CA SER A 208 -19.66 -22.71 28.96
C SER A 208 -20.37 -21.40 29.30
N LEU A 209 -21.67 -21.34 28.99
CA LEU A 209 -22.55 -20.22 29.36
C LEU A 209 -22.79 -20.11 30.87
N HIS A 210 -22.47 -21.14 31.64
CA HIS A 210 -22.62 -21.16 33.10
C HIS A 210 -21.38 -20.71 33.85
N GLN A 211 -20.31 -20.38 33.15
CA GLN A 211 -19.04 -19.92 33.71
C GLN A 211 -18.87 -18.41 33.47
N THR A 212 -18.11 -17.76 34.34
CA THR A 212 -17.61 -16.38 34.18
C THR A 212 -16.53 -16.31 33.10
N TYR A 213 -16.14 -15.11 32.70
CA TYR A 213 -15.10 -14.88 31.70
C TYR A 213 -13.77 -15.58 32.08
N TYR A 214 -13.32 -15.42 33.33
CA TYR A 214 -12.07 -16.05 33.78
C TYR A 214 -12.19 -17.55 34.01
N GLU A 215 -13.34 -18.07 34.45
CA GLU A 215 -13.57 -19.52 34.54
C GLU A 215 -13.48 -20.19 33.17
N ASN A 216 -14.08 -19.57 32.15
CA ASN A 216 -13.98 -20.03 30.77
C ASN A 216 -12.53 -19.99 30.26
N LEU A 217 -11.83 -18.87 30.49
CA LEU A 217 -10.42 -18.74 30.11
C LEU A 217 -9.56 -19.83 30.76
N PHE A 218 -9.74 -20.11 32.06
CA PHE A 218 -9.03 -21.17 32.77
C PHE A 218 -9.38 -22.56 32.26
N THR A 219 -10.67 -22.81 32.00
CA THR A 219 -11.15 -24.10 31.49
C THR A 219 -10.56 -24.42 30.11
N MET A 220 -10.60 -23.46 29.19
CA MET A 220 -10.03 -23.60 27.84
C MET A 220 -8.50 -23.70 27.88
N ALA A 221 -7.86 -23.02 28.82
CA ALA A 221 -6.43 -23.12 29.06
C ALA A 221 -6.02 -24.42 29.77
N GLY A 222 -6.97 -25.22 30.27
CA GLY A 222 -6.76 -26.45 31.03
C GLY A 222 -6.21 -26.27 32.44
N LEU A 223 -6.44 -25.11 33.05
CA LEU A 223 -6.17 -24.86 34.48
C LEU A 223 -7.36 -25.33 35.32
N VAL A 224 -7.63 -26.64 35.32
CA VAL A 224 -8.68 -27.24 36.15
C VAL A 224 -8.11 -28.34 37.04
N ASP A 225 -8.89 -28.68 38.05
CA ASP A 225 -8.73 -29.93 38.78
C ASP A 225 -9.16 -31.15 37.93
N SER A 226 -8.40 -32.24 38.03
CA SER A 226 -8.60 -33.44 37.21
C SER A 226 -9.87 -34.23 37.57
N GLU A 227 -10.37 -34.12 38.80
CA GLU A 227 -11.54 -34.87 39.27
C GLU A 227 -12.84 -34.11 39.02
N THR A 228 -12.85 -32.83 39.38
CA THR A 228 -14.03 -31.97 39.29
C THR A 228 -14.19 -31.28 37.93
N ASN A 229 -13.12 -31.26 37.12
CA ASN A 229 -13.03 -30.54 35.85
C ASN A 229 -13.37 -29.04 35.96
N ARG A 230 -13.21 -28.47 37.15
CA ARG A 230 -13.44 -27.05 37.44
C ARG A 230 -12.14 -26.35 37.79
N PRO A 231 -11.99 -25.06 37.45
CA PRO A 231 -10.83 -24.31 37.91
C PRO A 231 -10.81 -24.15 39.43
N ASP A 232 -9.60 -24.06 39.98
CA ASP A 232 -9.39 -23.81 41.41
C ASP A 232 -9.93 -22.40 41.79
N PRO A 233 -10.87 -22.31 42.75
CA PRO A 233 -11.50 -21.04 43.12
C PRO A 233 -10.50 -20.04 43.74
N THR A 234 -9.48 -20.52 44.44
CA THR A 234 -8.41 -19.68 45.00
C THR A 234 -7.58 -19.09 43.88
N ARG A 235 -7.20 -19.91 42.88
CA ARG A 235 -6.42 -19.43 41.72
C ARG A 235 -7.21 -18.43 40.87
N ILE A 236 -8.50 -18.66 40.64
CA ILE A 236 -9.38 -17.67 39.98
C ILE A 236 -9.40 -16.37 40.79
N SER A 237 -9.61 -16.45 42.10
CA SER A 237 -9.67 -15.27 42.97
C SER A 237 -8.36 -14.46 42.94
N CYS A 238 -7.22 -15.14 42.92
CA CYS A 238 -5.90 -14.51 42.76
C CYS A 238 -5.72 -13.86 41.39
N PHE A 239 -6.07 -14.56 40.30
CA PHE A 239 -6.01 -14.02 38.94
C PHE A 239 -6.89 -12.78 38.79
N ARG A 240 -8.12 -12.85 39.28
CA ARG A 240 -9.09 -11.75 39.26
C ARG A 240 -8.60 -10.52 40.02
N ARG A 241 -8.17 -10.68 41.27
CA ARG A 241 -7.65 -9.56 42.07
C ARG A 241 -6.42 -8.94 41.42
N PHE A 242 -5.52 -9.76 40.87
CA PHE A 242 -4.37 -9.26 40.13
C PHE A 242 -4.76 -8.57 38.83
N GLY A 243 -5.81 -9.06 38.16
CA GLY A 243 -6.42 -8.43 37.00
C GLY A 243 -6.99 -7.05 37.33
N ASN A 244 -7.64 -6.87 38.47
CA ASN A 244 -8.16 -5.57 38.90
C ASN A 244 -7.02 -4.55 39.09
N LEU A 245 -5.86 -4.97 39.62
CA LEU A 245 -4.67 -4.12 39.74
C LEU A 245 -4.01 -3.76 38.40
N ASN A 246 -4.24 -4.59 37.37
CA ASN A 246 -3.62 -4.46 36.06
C ASN A 246 -4.65 -4.21 34.95
N ALA A 247 -5.85 -3.76 35.29
CA ALA A 247 -6.90 -3.58 34.31
C ALA A 247 -6.57 -2.39 33.38
N GLU A 248 -6.07 -1.30 33.97
CA GLU A 248 -5.60 -0.11 33.24
C GLU A 248 -4.40 0.58 33.92
N HIS A 249 -3.54 1.23 33.13
CA HIS A 249 -2.35 1.93 33.58
C HIS A 249 -1.97 3.14 32.68
N GLY A 250 -2.96 3.98 32.36
CA GLY A 250 -2.85 5.12 31.45
C GLY A 250 -2.25 4.79 30.07
N MET A 251 -1.46 5.73 29.54
CA MET A 251 -0.83 5.62 28.21
C MET A 251 0.39 4.69 28.19
N ALA A 252 0.28 3.51 28.79
CA ALA A 252 1.25 2.43 28.65
C ALA A 252 1.44 2.05 27.17
N LEU A 253 2.60 1.48 26.82
CA LEU A 253 2.97 1.22 25.42
C LEU A 253 1.93 0.37 24.67
N SER A 254 1.30 -0.60 25.31
CA SER A 254 0.23 -1.42 24.74
C SER A 254 -1.01 -0.60 24.34
N VAL A 255 -1.50 0.28 25.22
CA VAL A 255 -2.60 1.21 24.93
C VAL A 255 -2.20 2.22 23.85
N PHE A 256 -1.01 2.81 23.97
CA PHE A 256 -0.50 3.75 22.98
C PHE A 256 -0.40 3.12 21.59
N SER A 257 0.13 1.89 21.48
CA SER A 257 0.21 1.16 20.20
C SER A 257 -1.16 0.88 19.62
N ALA A 258 -2.13 0.45 20.44
CA ALA A 258 -3.51 0.27 20.01
C ALA A 258 -4.13 1.56 19.46
N LEU A 259 -3.93 2.68 20.15
CA LEU A 259 -4.48 3.98 19.76
C LEU A 259 -3.79 4.58 18.52
N VAL A 260 -2.49 4.36 18.34
CA VAL A 260 -1.80 4.72 17.09
C VAL A 260 -2.39 3.94 15.93
N THR A 261 -2.62 2.63 16.08
CA THR A 261 -3.32 1.83 15.05
C THR A 261 -4.78 2.28 14.86
N ALA A 262 -5.47 2.67 15.94
CA ALA A 262 -6.84 3.17 15.89
C ALA A 262 -6.94 4.54 15.19
N SER A 263 -5.86 5.32 15.12
CA SER A 263 -5.88 6.64 14.49
C SER A 263 -6.16 6.64 12.98
N SER A 264 -6.03 5.48 12.32
CA SER A 264 -6.51 5.24 10.95
C SER A 264 -7.91 4.62 10.89
N LEU A 265 -8.69 4.77 11.96
CA LEU A 265 -10.04 4.24 12.17
C LEU A 265 -10.14 2.70 12.17
N THR A 266 -9.06 2.02 12.53
CA THR A 266 -8.93 0.56 12.49
C THR A 266 -9.79 -0.17 13.53
N ASP A 267 -10.22 -1.39 13.21
CA ASP A 267 -11.00 -2.28 14.10
C ASP A 267 -10.25 -2.68 15.39
N PRO A 268 -10.99 -3.04 16.47
CA PRO A 268 -10.36 -3.32 17.76
C PRO A 268 -9.55 -4.63 17.78
N VAL A 269 -9.80 -5.59 16.88
CA VAL A 269 -9.00 -6.83 16.79
C VAL A 269 -7.61 -6.51 16.24
N SER A 270 -7.53 -5.74 15.16
CA SER A 270 -6.27 -5.22 14.60
C SER A 270 -5.52 -4.32 15.59
N CYS A 271 -6.24 -3.47 16.33
CA CYS A 271 -5.64 -2.69 17.43
C CYS A 271 -5.11 -3.58 18.56
N LEU A 272 -5.81 -4.66 18.90
CA LEU A 272 -5.33 -5.64 19.87
C LEU A 272 -4.10 -6.39 19.36
N ILE A 273 -4.04 -6.77 18.08
CA ILE A 273 -2.85 -7.37 17.44
C ILE A 273 -1.62 -6.45 17.59
N SER A 274 -1.78 -5.15 17.33
CA SER A 274 -0.73 -4.14 17.56
C SER A 274 -0.32 -4.06 19.03
N ALA A 275 -1.29 -4.07 19.96
CA ALA A 275 -1.03 -4.07 21.39
C ALA A 275 -0.31 -5.33 21.87
N VAL A 276 -0.67 -6.52 21.36
CA VAL A 276 0.00 -7.80 21.65
C VAL A 276 1.47 -7.73 21.24
N ALA A 277 1.74 -7.26 20.03
CA ALA A 277 3.10 -7.13 19.51
C ALA A 277 3.94 -6.16 20.35
N ALA A 278 3.37 -5.03 20.77
CA ALA A 278 4.04 -4.06 21.63
C ALA A 278 4.25 -4.57 23.07
N ALA A 279 3.27 -5.30 23.61
CA ALA A 279 3.27 -5.89 24.94
C ALA A 279 4.41 -6.91 25.12
N TYR A 280 4.69 -7.73 24.12
CA TYR A 280 5.72 -8.77 24.18
C TYR A 280 7.16 -8.24 24.24
N GLY A 281 7.38 -6.95 24.00
CA GLY A 281 8.70 -6.33 24.08
C GLY A 281 9.33 -6.47 25.48
N PRO A 282 10.65 -6.69 25.59
CA PRO A 282 11.34 -6.93 26.87
C PRO A 282 11.39 -5.70 27.80
N LEU A 283 10.99 -4.53 27.32
CA LEU A 283 10.85 -3.30 28.11
C LEU A 283 9.38 -3.01 28.50
N HIS A 284 8.46 -3.93 28.21
CA HIS A 284 7.07 -3.91 28.66
C HIS A 284 6.70 -5.24 29.32
N PHE A 285 5.70 -6.01 28.88
CA PHE A 285 5.34 -7.26 29.57
C PHE A 285 6.41 -8.35 29.43
N GLY A 286 7.19 -8.34 28.35
CA GLY A 286 8.35 -9.22 28.20
C GLY A 286 9.45 -8.98 29.26
N ALA A 287 9.38 -7.87 30.01
CA ALA A 287 10.26 -7.65 31.16
C ALA A 287 10.03 -8.68 32.27
N THR A 288 8.81 -9.20 32.41
CA THR A 288 8.49 -10.23 33.44
C THR A 288 9.20 -11.55 33.17
N GLU A 289 9.19 -12.01 31.91
CA GLU A 289 9.95 -13.19 31.46
C GLU A 289 11.46 -12.96 31.60
N SER A 290 11.93 -11.77 31.22
CA SER A 290 13.34 -11.38 31.34
C SER A 290 13.81 -11.34 32.79
N ALA A 291 12.98 -10.79 33.69
CA ALA A 291 13.22 -10.78 35.12
C ALA A 291 13.27 -12.20 35.67
N GLN A 292 12.35 -13.06 35.26
CA GLN A 292 12.31 -14.44 35.71
C GLN A 292 13.57 -15.23 35.29
N ARG A 293 14.04 -15.05 34.05
CA ARG A 293 15.33 -15.61 33.60
C ARG A 293 16.51 -15.09 34.42
N ALA A 294 16.54 -13.78 34.69
CA ALA A 294 17.59 -13.20 35.53
C ALA A 294 17.58 -13.78 36.95
N LEU A 295 16.42 -14.09 37.51
CA LEU A 295 16.30 -14.74 38.81
C LEU A 295 16.80 -16.19 38.78
N TYR A 296 16.56 -16.93 37.69
CA TYR A 296 17.17 -18.25 37.48
C TYR A 296 18.70 -18.19 37.40
N ASP A 297 19.27 -17.16 36.74
CA ASP A 297 20.72 -16.96 36.69
C ASP A 297 21.33 -16.70 38.08
N ILE A 298 20.62 -15.96 38.94
CA ILE A 298 21.06 -15.69 40.31
C ILE A 298 21.03 -16.98 41.14
N GLY A 299 20.01 -17.81 40.94
CA GLY A 299 19.88 -19.12 41.56
C GLY A 299 19.54 -19.04 43.05
N GLU A 300 20.55 -18.81 43.89
CA GLU A 300 20.44 -18.85 45.35
C GLU A 300 20.60 -17.47 46.00
N ILE A 301 20.06 -17.33 47.23
CA ILE A 301 20.09 -16.10 48.03
C ILE A 301 21.53 -15.60 48.25
N ASN A 302 22.50 -16.51 48.40
CA ASN A 302 23.90 -16.17 48.64
C ASN A 302 24.56 -15.38 47.49
N ASN A 303 23.98 -15.43 46.28
CA ASN A 303 24.49 -14.72 45.10
C ASN A 303 23.95 -13.28 44.98
N VAL A 304 22.95 -12.90 45.80
CA VAL A 304 22.31 -11.57 45.76
C VAL A 304 23.30 -10.42 45.98
N PRO A 305 24.25 -10.46 46.94
CA PRO A 305 25.20 -9.37 47.12
C PRO A 305 26.06 -9.10 45.88
N ALA A 306 26.56 -10.16 45.24
CA ALA A 306 27.36 -10.04 44.01
C ALA A 306 26.52 -9.44 42.87
N PHE A 307 25.26 -9.86 42.74
CA PHE A 307 24.32 -9.31 41.77
C PHE A 307 24.05 -7.81 41.99
N ILE A 308 23.85 -7.37 43.24
CA ILE A 308 23.67 -5.94 43.57
C ILE A 308 24.90 -5.11 43.16
N GLU A 309 26.12 -5.62 43.35
CA GLU A 309 27.34 -4.94 42.87
C GLU A 309 27.40 -4.86 41.34
N GLU A 310 26.95 -5.87 40.60
CA GLU A 310 26.86 -5.82 39.14
C GLU A 310 25.89 -4.75 38.64
N ILE A 311 24.76 -4.56 39.34
CA ILE A 311 23.80 -3.48 39.05
C ILE A 311 24.45 -2.11 39.27
N LYS A 312 25.12 -1.93 40.41
CA LYS A 312 25.83 -0.69 40.76
C LYS A 312 26.92 -0.36 39.75
N ALA A 313 27.60 -1.38 39.23
CA ALA A 313 28.62 -1.26 38.18
C ALA A 313 28.05 -1.05 36.77
N GLY A 314 26.72 -1.08 36.58
CA GLY A 314 26.06 -0.91 35.29
C GLY A 314 26.20 -2.10 34.34
N LYS A 315 26.63 -3.27 34.83
CA LYS A 315 26.81 -4.49 34.03
C LYS A 315 25.49 -5.21 33.74
N ARG A 316 24.54 -5.12 34.67
CA ARG A 316 23.17 -5.66 34.53
C ARG A 316 22.15 -4.60 34.96
N LYS A 317 20.89 -4.80 34.55
CA LYS A 317 19.73 -4.01 35.02
C LYS A 317 18.89 -4.83 35.99
N LEU A 318 18.36 -4.17 37.02
CA LEU A 318 17.40 -4.77 37.95
C LEU A 318 16.00 -4.60 37.38
N PHE A 319 15.49 -5.64 36.71
CA PHE A 319 14.13 -5.64 36.19
C PHE A 319 13.12 -5.67 37.35
N GLY A 320 12.01 -4.94 37.20
CA GLY A 320 11.02 -4.76 38.27
C GLY A 320 11.33 -3.64 39.28
N TYR A 321 12.42 -2.88 39.07
CA TYR A 321 12.75 -1.71 39.90
C TYR A 321 12.71 -0.40 39.12
N GLY A 322 12.16 0.62 39.79
CA GLY A 322 11.91 1.93 39.22
C GLY A 322 10.70 1.93 38.28
N HIS A 323 10.10 3.12 38.13
CA HIS A 323 8.96 3.30 37.25
C HIS A 323 9.01 4.67 36.57
N ARG A 324 8.42 4.76 35.37
CA ARG A 324 8.37 6.02 34.61
C ARG A 324 7.53 7.06 35.36
N THR A 325 6.38 6.64 35.87
CA THR A 325 5.39 7.47 36.55
C THR A 325 5.52 7.45 38.08
N TYR A 326 5.97 6.33 38.67
CA TYR A 326 6.08 6.21 40.13
C TYR A 326 7.51 6.52 40.56
N LYS A 327 7.68 7.58 41.35
CA LYS A 327 8.96 7.91 42.01
C LYS A 327 9.06 7.34 43.43
N GLY A 328 7.94 6.85 43.99
CA GLY A 328 7.86 6.08 45.22
C GLY A 328 7.50 4.61 44.97
N MET A 329 7.15 3.89 46.03
CA MET A 329 6.65 2.51 45.93
C MET A 329 5.36 2.47 45.11
N ASP A 330 5.30 1.59 44.13
CA ASP A 330 4.10 1.39 43.31
C ASP A 330 2.94 0.92 44.21
N PRO A 331 1.76 1.58 44.17
CA PRO A 331 0.65 1.28 45.08
C PRO A 331 0.10 -0.15 44.92
N ARG A 332 0.42 -0.83 43.82
CA ARG A 332 0.00 -2.20 43.55
C ARG A 332 0.87 -3.24 44.25
N VAL A 333 2.10 -2.91 44.66
CA VAL A 333 3.06 -3.89 45.20
C VAL A 333 2.52 -4.60 46.46
N ARG A 334 2.02 -3.84 47.45
CA ARG A 334 1.47 -4.43 48.68
C ARG A 334 0.24 -5.32 48.42
N PRO A 335 -0.75 -4.88 47.63
CA PRO A 335 -1.82 -5.75 47.16
C PRO A 335 -1.34 -7.05 46.50
N ILE A 336 -0.30 -6.99 45.65
CA ILE A 336 0.27 -8.18 44.99
C ILE A 336 0.89 -9.14 46.01
N GLN A 337 1.67 -8.62 46.97
CA GLN A 337 2.22 -9.43 48.06
C GLN A 337 1.12 -10.11 48.89
N SER A 338 -0.03 -9.45 49.07
CA SER A 338 -1.21 -10.05 49.72
C SER A 338 -1.76 -11.24 48.91
N ILE A 339 -1.89 -11.10 47.59
CA ILE A 339 -2.35 -12.19 46.69
C ILE A 339 -1.40 -13.40 46.76
N LEU A 340 -0.10 -13.16 46.83
CA LEU A 340 0.90 -14.24 46.91
C LEU A 340 0.75 -15.11 48.17
N LYS A 341 0.24 -14.56 49.29
CA LYS A 341 -0.03 -15.33 50.52
C LYS A 341 -1.15 -16.35 50.34
N ASP A 342 -2.10 -16.09 49.44
CA ASP A 342 -3.22 -17.01 49.18
C ASP A 342 -2.82 -18.16 48.24
N LEU A 343 -1.72 -18.03 47.51
CA LEU A 343 -1.14 -19.09 46.66
C LEU A 343 -0.19 -20.03 47.43
N THR A 344 -0.42 -20.16 48.75
CA THR A 344 0.42 -20.92 49.68
C THR A 344 0.51 -22.40 49.30
N GLY A 345 1.74 -22.92 49.24
CA GLY A 345 2.07 -24.27 48.74
C GLY A 345 2.92 -24.25 47.47
N VAL A 346 2.86 -23.17 46.68
CA VAL A 346 3.75 -22.91 45.53
C VAL A 346 4.80 -21.85 45.92
N TYR A 347 5.49 -22.04 47.04
CA TYR A 347 6.58 -21.14 47.45
C TYR A 347 7.82 -21.43 46.61
N GLN A 348 7.98 -20.68 45.51
CA GLN A 348 9.10 -20.83 44.60
C GLN A 348 10.40 -20.38 45.30
N PRO A 349 11.51 -21.15 45.24
CA PRO A 349 12.82 -20.72 45.74
C PRO A 349 13.23 -19.33 45.23
N LEU A 350 12.82 -18.98 44.00
CA LEU A 350 13.03 -17.68 43.39
C LEU A 350 12.31 -16.52 44.12
N LEU A 351 11.18 -16.75 44.77
CA LEU A 351 10.49 -15.72 45.54
C LEU A 351 11.34 -15.27 46.75
N LYS A 352 12.05 -16.21 47.41
CA LYS A 352 12.98 -15.87 48.50
C LYS A 352 14.19 -15.08 48.01
N VAL A 353 14.66 -15.36 46.79
CA VAL A 353 15.73 -14.57 46.14
C VAL A 353 15.24 -13.14 45.90
N VAL A 354 14.00 -12.97 45.45
CA VAL A 354 13.37 -11.66 45.23
C VAL A 354 13.17 -10.89 46.54
N GLU A 355 12.69 -11.53 47.59
CA GLU A 355 12.60 -10.95 48.94
C GLU A 355 13.98 -10.49 49.45
N ALA A 356 15.02 -11.30 49.23
CA ALA A 356 16.40 -10.95 49.61
C ALA A 356 16.98 -9.79 48.76
N ILE A 357 16.65 -9.73 47.47
CA ILE A 357 17.00 -8.59 46.59
C ILE A 357 16.30 -7.33 47.09
N GLU A 358 15.02 -7.41 47.49
CA GLU A 358 14.31 -6.25 48.03
C GLU A 358 14.94 -5.75 49.32
N GLU A 359 15.24 -6.65 50.25
CA GLU A 359 15.89 -6.29 51.50
C GLU A 359 17.27 -5.64 51.28
N ALA A 360 18.06 -6.19 50.37
CA ALA A 360 19.39 -5.65 50.02
C ALA A 360 19.28 -4.27 49.35
N ALA A 361 18.39 -4.12 48.36
CA ALA A 361 18.20 -2.86 47.64
C ALA A 361 17.62 -1.75 48.52
N ALA A 362 16.69 -2.08 49.43
CA ALA A 362 16.11 -1.12 50.36
C ALA A 362 17.12 -0.54 51.36
N LYS A 363 18.19 -1.29 51.68
CA LYS A 363 19.26 -0.87 52.59
C LYS A 363 20.45 -0.20 51.89
N ASP A 364 20.54 -0.24 50.55
CA ASP A 364 21.68 0.29 49.80
C ASP A 364 21.42 1.73 49.29
N GLU A 365 22.38 2.62 49.54
CA GLU A 365 22.30 4.05 49.22
C GLU A 365 22.18 4.33 47.71
N TYR A 366 22.66 3.43 46.85
CA TYR A 366 22.56 3.54 45.40
C TYR A 366 21.11 3.62 44.93
N PHE A 367 20.23 2.80 45.52
CA PHE A 367 18.82 2.69 45.12
C PHE A 367 17.99 3.81 45.72
N SER A 368 18.18 4.11 47.01
CA SER A 368 17.44 5.17 47.71
C SER A 368 17.72 6.55 47.11
N LYS A 369 18.98 6.91 46.83
CA LYS A 369 19.33 8.19 46.18
C LYS A 369 18.74 8.35 44.78
N ARG A 370 18.43 7.26 44.09
CA ARG A 370 17.88 7.26 42.72
C ARG A 370 16.35 7.07 42.70
N GLY A 371 15.71 6.91 43.86
CA GLY A 371 14.28 6.62 43.94
C GLY A 371 13.89 5.31 43.25
N LEU A 372 14.75 4.29 43.32
CA LEU A 372 14.50 2.99 42.71
C LEU A 372 13.79 2.07 43.71
N TYR A 373 12.47 1.94 43.54
CA TYR A 373 11.62 1.07 44.37
C TYR A 373 11.07 -0.10 43.54
N PRO A 374 10.64 -1.20 44.19
CA PRO A 374 9.89 -2.26 43.51
C PRO A 374 8.66 -1.69 42.81
N ASN A 375 8.39 -2.17 41.60
CA ASN A 375 7.15 -1.95 40.88
C ASN A 375 6.30 -3.24 40.83
N ALA A 376 5.09 -3.15 40.28
CA ALA A 376 4.18 -4.29 40.21
C ALA A 376 4.76 -5.53 39.50
N ASP A 377 5.64 -5.35 38.51
CA ASP A 377 6.21 -6.46 37.74
C ASP A 377 7.20 -7.30 38.55
N PHE A 378 7.83 -6.72 39.59
CA PHE A 378 8.80 -7.41 40.44
C PHE A 378 8.19 -8.62 41.15
N TYR A 379 6.97 -8.45 41.68
CA TYR A 379 6.22 -9.50 42.34
C TYR A 379 5.16 -10.16 41.44
N GLY A 380 4.71 -9.46 40.39
CA GLY A 380 3.61 -9.91 39.54
C GLY A 380 3.87 -11.24 38.82
N ASN A 381 5.11 -11.55 38.45
CA ASN A 381 5.44 -12.82 37.79
C ASN A 381 5.08 -14.05 38.67
N PHE A 382 5.20 -13.90 39.99
CA PHE A 382 5.00 -15.00 40.93
C PHE A 382 3.52 -15.32 41.10
N VAL A 383 2.65 -14.34 40.86
CA VAL A 383 1.20 -14.56 40.86
C VAL A 383 0.84 -15.48 39.69
N PHE A 384 1.32 -15.21 38.48
CA PHE A 384 1.01 -16.06 37.33
C PHE A 384 1.62 -17.46 37.42
N THR A 385 2.88 -17.55 37.86
CA THR A 385 3.52 -18.87 38.02
C THR A 385 2.90 -19.66 39.16
N GLY A 386 2.49 -19.01 40.25
CA GLY A 386 1.73 -19.62 41.34
C GLY A 386 0.34 -20.12 40.90
N ILE A 387 -0.29 -19.45 39.93
CA ILE A 387 -1.53 -19.91 39.28
C ILE A 387 -1.28 -21.12 38.36
N GLY A 388 -0.07 -21.27 37.84
CA GLY A 388 0.35 -22.39 36.99
C GLY A 388 0.61 -22.02 35.53
N PHE A 389 0.78 -20.73 35.22
CA PHE A 389 1.23 -20.30 33.88
C PHE A 389 2.74 -20.48 33.71
N GLU A 390 3.12 -20.97 32.54
CA GLU A 390 4.51 -21.06 32.10
C GLU A 390 5.11 -19.66 31.90
N PRO A 391 6.41 -19.44 32.17
CA PRO A 391 7.05 -18.12 32.06
C PRO A 391 6.82 -17.39 30.74
N ASP A 392 6.81 -18.13 29.64
CA ASP A 392 6.63 -17.58 28.30
C ASP A 392 5.16 -17.28 27.94
N MET A 393 4.19 -17.79 28.72
CA MET A 393 2.76 -17.44 28.65
C MET A 393 2.41 -16.20 29.47
N ILE A 394 3.28 -15.75 30.38
CA ILE A 394 3.01 -14.62 31.29
C ILE A 394 2.65 -13.34 30.53
N PRO A 395 3.35 -12.92 29.45
CA PRO A 395 2.97 -11.71 28.72
C PRO A 395 1.55 -11.78 28.14
N ALA A 396 1.11 -12.96 27.70
CA ALA A 396 -0.26 -13.17 27.23
C ALA A 396 -1.29 -13.16 28.37
N ALA A 397 -0.94 -13.70 29.54
CA ALA A 397 -1.80 -13.64 30.72
C ALA A 397 -1.95 -12.21 31.25
N MET A 398 -0.86 -11.42 31.24
CA MET A 398 -0.91 -9.97 31.52
C MET A 398 -1.83 -9.23 30.56
N LEU A 399 -1.77 -9.57 29.27
CA LEU A 399 -2.63 -8.94 28.29
C LEU A 399 -4.11 -9.33 28.48
N ALA A 400 -4.41 -10.52 29.00
CA ALA A 400 -5.77 -10.91 29.39
C ALA A 400 -6.38 -9.99 30.45
N HIS A 401 -5.55 -9.37 31.29
CA HIS A 401 -5.96 -8.32 32.23
C HIS A 401 -6.04 -6.95 31.53
N ARG A 402 -5.00 -6.59 30.78
CA ARG A 402 -4.87 -5.25 30.16
C ARG A 402 -5.87 -5.01 29.02
N ILE A 403 -6.45 -6.05 28.45
CA ILE A 403 -7.45 -5.93 27.37
C ILE A 403 -8.64 -5.06 27.79
N MET A 404 -9.03 -5.07 29.07
CA MET A 404 -10.11 -4.22 29.59
C MET A 404 -9.84 -2.73 29.33
N GLY A 405 -8.66 -2.26 29.72
CA GLY A 405 -8.25 -0.88 29.51
C GLY A 405 -7.96 -0.54 28.05
N ILE A 406 -7.35 -1.45 27.28
CA ILE A 406 -7.10 -1.24 25.84
C ILE A 406 -8.43 -1.00 25.10
N MET A 407 -9.44 -1.83 25.35
CA MET A 407 -10.75 -1.70 24.72
C MET A 407 -11.50 -0.44 25.19
N ALA A 408 -11.40 -0.10 26.49
CA ALA A 408 -11.98 1.14 27.01
C ALA A 408 -11.37 2.38 26.35
N HIS A 409 -10.04 2.42 26.19
CA HIS A 409 -9.34 3.52 25.51
C HIS A 409 -9.68 3.57 24.02
N TRP A 410 -9.77 2.43 23.33
CA TRP A 410 -10.19 2.38 21.94
C TRP A 410 -11.61 2.93 21.76
N ARG A 411 -12.55 2.55 22.64
CA ARG A 411 -13.92 3.09 22.64
C ARG A 411 -13.94 4.59 22.88
N GLU A 412 -13.22 5.07 23.90
CA GLU A 412 -13.11 6.51 24.21
C GLU A 412 -12.53 7.29 23.02
N TYR A 413 -11.58 6.70 22.29
CA TYR A 413 -10.99 7.29 21.09
C TYR A 413 -11.97 7.36 19.91
N MET A 414 -12.72 6.29 19.64
CA MET A 414 -13.71 6.25 18.56
C MET A 414 -14.94 7.14 18.84
N GLY A 415 -15.29 7.33 20.11
CA GLY A 415 -16.43 8.17 20.52
C GLY A 415 -16.12 9.67 20.72
N LYS A 416 -14.95 10.18 20.30
CA LYS A 416 -14.51 11.55 20.62
C LYS A 416 -15.41 12.69 20.10
N GLU A 417 -16.23 12.49 19.08
CA GLU A 417 -17.23 13.49 18.66
C GLU A 417 -18.29 13.74 19.75
N TRP A 418 -18.73 12.69 20.46
CA TRP A 418 -19.73 12.78 21.53
C TRP A 418 -19.22 13.47 22.81
N LEU A 419 -17.90 13.39 23.09
CA LEU A 419 -17.28 14.05 24.25
C LEU A 419 -17.09 15.56 24.05
N LEU A 420 -16.97 16.03 22.80
CA LEU A 420 -16.86 17.45 22.48
C LEU A 420 -18.22 18.17 22.58
N GLU A 421 -19.34 17.49 22.28
CA GLU A 421 -20.70 18.02 22.41
C GLU A 421 -21.14 18.30 23.87
N GLN A 422 -20.51 17.66 24.87
CA GLN A 422 -20.81 17.88 26.29
C GLN A 422 -19.95 18.98 26.94
N MET A 423 -19.02 19.58 26.20
CA MET A 423 -18.25 20.73 26.68
C MET A 423 -18.96 22.03 26.28
N PRO A 424 -19.09 23.04 27.17
CA PRO A 424 -19.85 24.25 26.90
C PRO A 424 -19.32 24.98 25.65
N GLN A 425 -20.23 25.27 24.73
CA GLN A 425 -19.99 25.95 23.45
C GLN A 425 -19.23 27.27 23.65
N GLN A 426 -18.10 27.41 22.96
CA GLN A 426 -17.55 28.71 22.58
C GLN A 426 -17.77 28.91 21.07
N GLU A 427 -18.34 30.07 20.78
CA GLU A 427 -18.87 30.64 19.54
C GLU A 427 -18.42 30.05 18.18
N GLU A 428 -19.44 29.78 17.37
CA GLU A 428 -19.38 29.45 15.93
C GLU A 428 -18.58 30.48 15.14
N VAL A 429 -17.64 29.99 14.34
CA VAL A 429 -17.15 30.69 13.14
C VAL A 429 -17.50 29.82 11.95
N ASN A 430 -18.34 30.37 11.07
CA ASN A 430 -18.84 29.78 9.82
C ASN A 430 -17.80 28.88 9.11
N GLU A 431 -18.04 27.57 9.08
CA GLU A 431 -17.38 26.64 8.17
C GLU A 431 -18.29 26.33 6.98
N GLU A 432 -17.97 26.93 5.83
CA GLU A 432 -18.39 26.39 4.54
C GLU A 432 -17.68 25.04 4.32
N THR A 433 -18.48 23.98 4.21
CA THR A 433 -18.12 22.59 3.90
C THR A 433 -16.95 22.43 2.91
N PRO A 434 -15.75 21.96 3.34
CA PRO A 434 -14.63 21.71 2.45
C PRO A 434 -14.30 20.20 2.37
N LEU A 435 -15.28 19.34 2.09
CA LEU A 435 -15.01 17.94 1.75
C LEU A 435 -14.74 17.81 0.26
N LEU A 436 -13.58 18.31 -0.20
CA LEU A 436 -12.89 17.90 -1.44
C LEU A 436 -11.49 18.54 -1.55
N HIS A 437 -10.70 18.53 -0.48
CA HIS A 437 -9.26 18.75 -0.61
C HIS A 437 -8.48 17.68 0.16
N SER A 438 -7.74 16.88 -0.60
CA SER A 438 -6.73 15.95 -0.11
C SER A 438 -5.73 16.71 0.78
N THR A 439 -5.74 16.44 2.09
CA THR A 439 -4.68 16.89 2.99
C THR A 439 -3.37 16.21 2.59
N PRO A 440 -2.27 16.95 2.37
CA PRO A 440 -1.00 16.37 1.95
C PRO A 440 -0.38 15.54 3.07
N THR A 441 0.01 14.31 2.74
CA THR A 441 0.76 13.39 3.60
C THR A 441 2.01 14.07 4.18
N THR A 442 2.13 14.11 5.50
CA THR A 442 3.30 14.62 6.24
C THR A 442 4.49 13.66 6.21
N GLU A 443 4.34 12.44 5.66
CA GLU A 443 5.44 11.50 5.51
C GLU A 443 6.45 11.93 4.42
N PRO A 444 7.77 11.82 4.71
CA PRO A 444 8.78 12.09 3.70
C PRO A 444 8.70 11.04 2.58
N TYR A 445 8.65 11.51 1.35
CA TYR A 445 8.61 10.71 0.13
C TYR A 445 9.76 9.70 0.05
N SER A 446 10.94 10.06 0.56
CA SER A 446 12.07 9.16 0.70
C SER A 446 12.90 9.52 1.94
N VAL A 447 13.39 8.50 2.66
CA VAL A 447 14.28 8.66 3.82
C VAL A 447 15.73 8.99 3.44
N PHE A 448 16.10 8.88 2.15
CA PHE A 448 17.45 9.19 1.70
C PHE A 448 17.73 10.69 1.78
N THR A 449 18.91 11.03 2.32
CA THR A 449 19.43 12.40 2.31
C THR A 449 19.67 12.89 0.87
N SER A 450 19.72 14.20 0.66
CA SER A 450 19.98 14.78 -0.67
C SER A 450 21.28 14.29 -1.31
N THR A 451 22.33 14.03 -0.51
CA THR A 451 23.60 13.49 -0.99
C THR A 451 23.47 12.02 -1.40
N GLN A 452 22.75 11.21 -0.60
CA GLN A 452 22.46 9.81 -0.95
C GLN A 452 21.61 9.70 -2.21
N LYS A 453 20.57 10.53 -2.33
CA LYS A 453 19.72 10.61 -3.54
C LYS A 453 20.55 10.91 -4.77
N ARG A 454 21.44 11.92 -4.70
CA ARG A 454 22.35 12.25 -5.81
C ARG A 454 23.28 11.08 -6.15
N LEU A 455 23.87 10.42 -5.15
CA LEU A 455 24.78 9.30 -5.39
C LEU A 455 24.07 8.12 -6.06
N ILE A 456 22.92 7.69 -5.52
CA ILE A 456 22.10 6.60 -6.09
C ILE A 456 21.73 6.90 -7.55
N ILE A 457 21.27 8.12 -7.82
CA ILE A 457 20.86 8.54 -9.17
C ILE A 457 22.06 8.63 -10.11
N LEU A 458 23.20 9.15 -9.67
CA LEU A 458 24.42 9.22 -10.48
C LEU A 458 24.95 7.82 -10.81
N THR A 459 24.91 6.88 -9.86
CA THR A 459 25.31 5.50 -10.11
C THR A 459 24.36 4.79 -11.08
N ALA A 460 23.04 5.00 -10.95
CA ALA A 460 22.05 4.49 -11.90
C ALA A 460 22.22 5.12 -13.30
N ALA A 461 22.50 6.42 -13.37
CA ALA A 461 22.78 7.14 -14.61
C ALA A 461 24.02 6.57 -15.32
N LEU A 462 25.11 6.36 -14.58
CA LEU A 462 26.33 5.74 -15.11
C LEU A 462 26.07 4.31 -15.60
N ALA A 463 25.24 3.52 -14.92
CA ALA A 463 24.81 2.20 -15.39
C ALA A 463 24.04 2.28 -16.72
N SER A 464 23.14 3.26 -16.83
CA SER A 464 22.36 3.50 -18.05
C SER A 464 23.24 3.92 -19.23
N SER A 465 24.39 4.56 -18.98
CA SER A 465 25.29 5.04 -20.03
C SER A 465 25.87 3.92 -20.92
N PHE A 466 26.01 2.71 -20.38
CA PHE A 466 26.55 1.57 -21.12
C PHE A 466 25.70 1.17 -22.32
N SER A 467 24.38 1.34 -22.24
CA SER A 467 23.48 0.97 -23.35
C SER A 467 23.75 1.82 -24.60
N PRO A 468 23.63 3.15 -24.57
CA PRO A 468 24.02 3.98 -25.72
C PRO A 468 25.52 3.99 -25.98
N LEU A 469 26.39 3.82 -24.98
CA LEU A 469 27.85 3.77 -25.20
C LEU A 469 28.20 2.59 -26.12
N SER A 470 27.62 1.43 -25.84
CA SER A 470 27.82 0.22 -26.64
C SER A 470 27.34 0.37 -28.09
N ALA A 471 26.33 1.19 -28.37
CA ALA A 471 25.88 1.44 -29.73
C ALA A 471 26.77 2.44 -30.48
N ASN A 472 27.10 3.57 -29.83
CA ASN A 472 27.71 4.72 -30.51
C ASN A 472 29.25 4.63 -30.62
N ILE A 473 29.91 3.81 -29.79
CA ILE A 473 31.37 3.63 -29.83
C ILE A 473 31.87 3.09 -31.18
N TYR A 474 31.01 2.47 -31.98
CA TYR A 474 31.39 1.91 -33.27
C TYR A 474 31.31 2.91 -34.43
N TYR A 475 30.68 4.09 -34.26
CA TYR A 475 30.46 5.02 -35.38
C TYR A 475 31.72 5.43 -36.15
N PRO A 476 32.85 5.75 -35.50
CA PRO A 476 34.08 6.06 -36.22
C PRO A 476 34.70 4.83 -36.88
N ALA A 477 34.55 3.64 -36.28
CA ALA A 477 35.10 2.39 -36.79
C ALA A 477 34.22 1.73 -37.88
N LEU A 478 33.03 2.28 -38.17
CA LEU A 478 32.05 1.67 -39.09
C LEU A 478 32.64 1.34 -40.46
N ASN A 479 33.41 2.26 -41.03
CA ASN A 479 34.01 2.07 -42.35
C ASN A 479 35.12 1.02 -42.32
N SER A 480 35.91 1.00 -41.25
CA SER A 480 36.99 0.05 -41.02
C SER A 480 36.44 -1.38 -40.84
N ILE A 481 35.41 -1.55 -40.01
CA ILE A 481 34.69 -2.82 -39.83
C ILE A 481 34.05 -3.29 -41.14
N ALA A 482 33.40 -2.38 -41.88
CA ALA A 482 32.76 -2.69 -43.15
C ALA A 482 33.77 -3.17 -44.20
N LYS A 483 34.96 -2.54 -44.23
CA LYS A 483 36.05 -2.92 -45.11
C LYS A 483 36.59 -4.32 -44.78
N ASP A 484 36.82 -4.63 -43.52
CA ASP A 484 37.37 -5.91 -43.08
C ASP A 484 36.37 -7.07 -43.26
N LEU A 485 35.09 -6.83 -42.94
CA LEU A 485 34.01 -7.82 -43.10
C LEU A 485 33.45 -7.89 -44.53
N ARG A 486 33.98 -7.09 -45.47
CA ARG A 486 33.56 -7.01 -46.89
C ARG A 486 32.06 -6.76 -47.09
N VAL A 487 31.50 -5.89 -46.26
CA VAL A 487 30.07 -5.52 -46.27
C VAL A 487 29.93 -4.00 -46.33
N SER A 488 28.73 -3.47 -46.56
CA SER A 488 28.54 -2.02 -46.58
C SER A 488 28.51 -1.42 -45.16
N PRO A 489 28.92 -0.15 -44.98
CA PRO A 489 28.77 0.54 -43.70
C PRO A 489 27.31 0.59 -43.21
N SER A 490 26.35 0.62 -44.14
CA SER A 490 24.92 0.52 -43.82
C SER A 490 24.52 -0.86 -43.28
N GLN A 491 25.13 -1.95 -43.75
CA GLN A 491 24.91 -3.30 -43.22
C GLN A 491 25.49 -3.44 -41.81
N ILE A 492 26.70 -2.93 -41.56
CA ILE A 492 27.25 -2.88 -40.20
C ILE A 492 26.39 -2.01 -39.28
N ASN A 493 25.94 -0.84 -39.74
CA ASN A 493 25.05 0.01 -38.95
C ASN A 493 23.71 -0.69 -38.64
N LEU A 494 23.20 -1.51 -39.55
CA LEU A 494 22.03 -2.36 -39.32
C LEU A 494 22.30 -3.35 -38.17
N THR A 495 23.46 -4.00 -38.12
CA THR A 495 23.81 -4.91 -37.01
C THR A 495 23.90 -4.23 -35.64
N ILE A 496 24.23 -2.94 -35.63
CA ILE A 496 24.29 -2.12 -34.40
C ILE A 496 22.88 -1.73 -33.95
N THR A 497 21.94 -1.60 -34.88
CA THR A 497 20.60 -1.04 -34.65
C THR A 497 19.48 -2.07 -34.60
N THR A 498 19.70 -3.32 -35.04
CA THR A 498 18.61 -4.32 -35.15
C THR A 498 18.24 -4.92 -33.80
N TYR A 499 17.02 -4.61 -33.34
CA TYR A 499 16.25 -5.35 -32.34
C TYR A 499 15.13 -6.08 -33.13
N MET A 500 15.30 -7.38 -33.37
CA MET A 500 14.44 -8.37 -34.07
C MET A 500 13.18 -7.87 -34.82
N ASP A 501 13.12 -8.07 -36.15
CA ASP A 501 11.98 -8.75 -36.84
C ASP A 501 12.21 -8.88 -38.37
N HIS A 502 13.00 -9.88 -38.77
CA HIS A 502 12.73 -10.71 -39.96
C HIS A 502 13.76 -11.83 -40.06
N TRP A 503 13.36 -13.06 -39.75
CA TRP A 503 14.15 -14.27 -39.95
C TRP A 503 14.24 -14.72 -41.42
N GLN A 504 13.98 -13.82 -42.39
CA GLN A 504 13.80 -14.21 -43.80
C GLN A 504 14.60 -13.43 -44.86
N THR A 505 15.57 -12.58 -44.51
CA THR A 505 16.44 -11.98 -45.54
C THR A 505 17.89 -12.43 -45.36
N LYS A 506 18.30 -13.35 -46.25
CA LYS A 506 19.65 -13.85 -46.66
C LYS A 506 20.87 -13.58 -45.72
N PRO A 507 21.81 -14.53 -45.60
CA PRO A 507 22.94 -14.42 -44.67
C PRO A 507 23.93 -13.38 -45.21
N VAL A 508 23.89 -12.17 -44.65
CA VAL A 508 24.76 -11.06 -45.09
C VAL A 508 25.63 -10.53 -43.93
N VAL A 509 25.52 -11.11 -42.73
CA VAL A 509 26.35 -10.79 -41.56
C VAL A 509 26.62 -12.10 -40.82
N ASP A 510 27.82 -12.28 -40.27
CA ASP A 510 28.18 -13.42 -39.41
C ASP A 510 27.08 -13.66 -38.35
N PRO A 511 26.32 -14.77 -38.44
CA PRO A 511 25.20 -15.06 -37.53
C PRO A 511 25.56 -15.01 -36.03
N PRO A 512 26.76 -15.46 -35.60
CA PRO A 512 27.18 -15.36 -34.21
C PRO A 512 27.35 -13.92 -33.72
N LEU A 513 27.90 -13.03 -34.55
CA LEU A 513 28.12 -11.63 -34.20
C LEU A 513 26.80 -10.88 -34.01
N LEU A 514 25.84 -11.14 -34.90
CA LEU A 514 24.49 -10.58 -34.79
C LEU A 514 23.76 -11.10 -33.55
N ALA A 515 23.85 -12.41 -33.27
CA ALA A 515 23.23 -13.02 -32.10
C ALA A 515 23.82 -12.48 -30.78
N LEU A 516 25.14 -12.40 -30.68
CA LEU A 516 25.81 -11.86 -29.49
C LEU A 516 25.51 -10.38 -29.28
N ARG A 517 25.41 -9.58 -30.34
CA ARG A 517 24.97 -8.18 -30.26
C ARG A 517 23.50 -8.03 -29.85
N ALA A 518 22.62 -8.91 -30.33
CA ALA A 518 21.23 -8.93 -29.90
C ALA A 518 21.13 -9.22 -28.39
N VAL A 519 21.90 -10.20 -27.89
CA VAL A 519 21.98 -10.50 -26.45
C VAL A 519 22.55 -9.32 -25.65
N GLN A 520 23.65 -8.71 -26.11
CA GLN A 520 24.25 -7.52 -25.48
C GLN A 520 23.27 -6.34 -25.41
N SER A 521 22.51 -6.12 -26.48
CA SER A 521 21.50 -5.05 -26.56
C SER A 521 20.30 -5.33 -25.65
N CYS A 522 19.82 -6.58 -25.60
CA CYS A 522 18.77 -7.00 -24.68
C CYS A 522 19.18 -6.74 -23.22
N GLY A 523 20.38 -7.16 -22.83
CA GLY A 523 20.90 -6.97 -21.47
C GLY A 523 21.13 -5.50 -21.09
N SER A 524 21.59 -4.66 -22.03
CA SER A 524 21.89 -3.26 -21.73
C SER A 524 20.65 -2.36 -21.74
N SER A 525 19.64 -2.66 -22.56
CA SER A 525 18.44 -1.80 -22.73
C SER A 525 17.63 -1.60 -21.44
N GLY A 526 17.61 -2.57 -20.53
CA GLY A 526 16.88 -2.51 -19.27
C GLY A 526 17.44 -1.49 -18.28
N THR A 527 18.74 -1.17 -18.33
CA THR A 527 19.38 -0.26 -17.36
C THR A 527 18.88 1.17 -17.50
N VAL A 528 18.46 1.58 -18.70
CA VAL A 528 17.89 2.91 -18.95
C VAL A 528 16.53 3.07 -18.30
N ALA A 529 15.64 2.08 -18.47
CA ALA A 529 14.32 2.10 -17.85
C ALA A 529 14.43 2.02 -16.32
N LEU A 530 15.35 1.21 -15.80
CA LEU A 530 15.63 1.10 -14.37
C LEU A 530 16.14 2.42 -13.76
N ALA A 531 17.06 3.12 -14.43
CA ALA A 531 17.60 4.38 -13.91
C ALA A 531 16.51 5.47 -13.75
N SER A 532 15.57 5.53 -14.70
CA SER A 532 14.40 6.43 -14.61
C SER A 532 13.39 5.97 -13.55
N ALA A 533 13.21 4.65 -13.35
CA ALA A 533 12.38 4.11 -12.28
C ALA A 533 12.95 4.41 -10.88
N VAL A 534 14.26 4.25 -10.68
CA VAL A 534 14.97 4.58 -9.43
C VAL A 534 14.80 6.06 -9.06
N ALA A 535 14.87 6.96 -10.05
CA ALA A 535 14.62 8.38 -9.83
C ALA A 535 13.15 8.64 -9.46
N ALA A 536 12.20 7.94 -10.08
CA ALA A 536 10.80 8.02 -9.73
C ALA A 536 10.52 7.51 -8.30
N ASP A 537 11.19 6.44 -7.88
CA ASP A 537 11.00 5.85 -6.55
C ASP A 537 11.55 6.75 -5.42
N THR A 538 12.58 7.54 -5.70
CA THR A 538 13.32 8.31 -4.68
C THR A 538 13.04 9.82 -4.70
N ILE A 539 12.54 10.38 -5.82
CA ILE A 539 12.37 11.84 -6.04
C ILE A 539 10.91 12.22 -6.36
N THR A 540 10.41 13.26 -5.68
CA THR A 540 9.06 13.82 -5.89
C THR A 540 8.96 14.60 -7.20
N SER A 541 7.76 14.75 -7.76
CA SER A 541 7.51 15.52 -8.99
C SER A 541 8.00 16.98 -8.93
N ALA A 542 8.08 17.59 -7.75
CA ALA A 542 8.54 18.98 -7.57
C ALA A 542 10.07 19.18 -7.63
N GLU A 543 10.84 18.10 -7.55
CA GLU A 543 12.31 18.10 -7.68
C GLU A 543 12.78 17.23 -8.85
N ARG A 544 11.84 16.59 -9.56
CA ARG A 544 12.11 15.57 -10.58
C ARG A 544 12.86 16.11 -11.80
N GLY A 545 12.76 17.40 -12.12
CA GLY A 545 13.41 17.99 -13.30
C GLY A 545 14.93 17.92 -13.24
N MET A 546 15.54 18.39 -12.15
CA MET A 546 16.98 18.33 -11.95
C MET A 546 17.50 16.89 -11.89
N TYR A 547 16.83 16.02 -11.14
CA TYR A 547 17.28 14.64 -10.94
C TYR A 547 17.12 13.77 -12.19
N MET A 548 16.04 13.94 -12.96
CA MET A 548 15.90 13.28 -14.27
C MET A 548 16.91 13.81 -15.29
N GLY A 549 17.37 15.06 -15.15
CA GLY A 549 18.53 15.59 -15.88
C GLY A 549 19.80 14.78 -15.59
N PHE A 550 20.08 14.47 -14.31
CA PHE A 550 21.20 13.60 -13.93
C PHE A 550 21.03 12.16 -14.41
N THR A 551 19.83 11.58 -14.28
CA THR A 551 19.54 10.23 -14.79
C THR A 551 19.80 10.13 -16.29
N SER A 552 19.43 11.18 -17.04
CA SER A 552 19.57 11.19 -18.48
C SER A 552 21.01 11.48 -18.92
N LEU A 553 21.84 12.08 -18.06
CA LEU A 553 23.24 12.43 -18.33
C LEU A 553 24.04 11.24 -18.88
N GLY A 554 23.85 10.04 -18.30
CA GLY A 554 24.51 8.82 -18.78
C GLY A 554 24.06 8.43 -20.19
N ASN A 555 22.76 8.48 -20.46
CA ASN A 555 22.21 8.16 -21.78
C ASN A 555 22.63 9.14 -22.87
N ILE A 556 22.96 10.36 -22.47
CA ILE A 556 23.16 11.51 -23.34
C ILE A 556 24.65 11.78 -23.59
N LEU A 557 25.52 11.56 -22.61
CA LEU A 557 26.97 11.70 -22.76
C LEU A 557 27.60 10.53 -23.52
N ALA A 558 27.05 9.33 -23.33
CA ALA A 558 27.57 8.12 -23.94
C ALA A 558 27.61 8.16 -25.49
N PRO A 559 26.59 8.69 -26.21
CA PRO A 559 26.66 8.91 -27.65
C PRO A 559 27.76 9.87 -28.11
N SER A 560 28.33 10.67 -27.22
CA SER A 560 29.39 11.64 -27.54
C SER A 560 30.77 11.15 -27.13
N ILE A 561 30.86 10.48 -25.97
CA ILE A 561 32.10 9.86 -25.48
C ILE A 561 32.42 8.61 -26.31
N GLY A 562 31.40 7.84 -26.69
CA GLY A 562 31.54 6.61 -27.47
C GLY A 562 32.37 6.82 -28.74
N PRO A 563 31.97 7.70 -29.67
CA PRO A 563 32.73 7.95 -30.90
C PRO A 563 34.17 8.43 -30.65
N ILE A 564 34.43 9.18 -29.59
CA ILE A 564 35.81 9.59 -29.27
C ILE A 564 36.65 8.37 -28.87
N LEU A 565 36.15 7.56 -27.94
CA LEU A 565 36.83 6.34 -27.50
C LEU A 565 36.97 5.33 -28.63
N GLY A 566 35.92 5.17 -29.44
CA GLY A 566 35.90 4.29 -30.60
C GLY A 566 36.93 4.69 -31.65
N GLY A 567 37.06 5.98 -31.94
CA GLY A 567 38.05 6.50 -32.89
C GLY A 567 39.47 6.29 -32.40
N VAL A 568 39.73 6.51 -31.10
CA VAL A 568 41.04 6.24 -30.48
C VAL A 568 41.36 4.75 -30.50
N LEU A 569 40.45 3.90 -30.02
CA LEU A 569 40.64 2.45 -29.97
C LEU A 569 40.84 1.86 -31.37
N SER A 570 39.99 2.24 -32.33
CA SER A 570 40.08 1.80 -33.72
C SER A 570 41.41 2.20 -34.36
N LYS A 571 41.84 3.45 -34.17
CA LYS A 571 43.08 3.99 -34.78
C LYS A 571 44.35 3.33 -34.24
N TYR A 572 44.42 3.07 -32.94
CA TYR A 572 45.66 2.61 -32.29
C TYR A 572 45.70 1.12 -31.97
N LEU A 573 44.56 0.47 -31.72
CA LEU A 573 44.46 -0.91 -31.23
C LEU A 573 43.61 -1.81 -32.12
N GLY A 574 43.04 -1.30 -33.21
CA GLY A 574 42.09 -2.02 -34.06
C GLY A 574 40.65 -1.93 -33.55
N TRP A 575 39.68 -2.21 -34.42
CA TRP A 575 38.26 -2.10 -34.08
C TRP A 575 37.80 -3.20 -33.10
N GLU A 576 38.54 -4.31 -33.03
CA GLU A 576 38.31 -5.42 -32.11
C GLU A 576 38.52 -5.00 -30.65
N ALA A 577 39.41 -4.03 -30.40
CA ALA A 577 39.68 -3.50 -29.06
C ALA A 577 38.44 -2.85 -28.42
N ILE A 578 37.48 -2.40 -29.24
CA ILE A 578 36.20 -1.85 -28.76
C ILE A 578 35.41 -2.90 -27.95
N PHE A 579 35.42 -4.17 -28.38
CA PHE A 579 34.71 -5.25 -27.70
C PHE A 579 35.34 -5.55 -26.33
N TRP A 580 36.67 -5.64 -26.28
CA TRP A 580 37.40 -5.84 -25.02
C TRP A 580 37.22 -4.66 -24.06
N PHE A 581 37.26 -3.43 -24.57
CA PHE A 581 37.01 -2.24 -23.78
C PHE A 581 35.61 -2.27 -23.16
N LEU A 582 34.56 -2.56 -23.93
CA LEU A 582 33.19 -2.63 -23.42
C LEU A 582 33.02 -3.74 -22.36
N ALA A 583 33.63 -4.91 -22.57
CA ALA A 583 33.57 -6.02 -21.61
C ALA A 583 34.25 -5.67 -20.28
N ILE A 584 35.46 -5.09 -20.34
CA ILE A 584 36.21 -4.65 -19.15
C ILE A 584 35.46 -3.53 -18.43
N ALA A 585 35.00 -2.51 -19.16
CA ALA A 585 34.27 -1.37 -18.60
C ALA A 585 32.94 -1.81 -17.96
N ALA A 586 32.20 -2.73 -18.58
CA ALA A 586 30.97 -3.27 -18.00
C ALA A 586 31.25 -4.08 -16.74
N GLY A 587 32.25 -4.97 -16.74
CA GLY A 587 32.62 -5.78 -15.56
C GLY A 587 33.10 -4.92 -14.39
N THR A 588 33.97 -3.96 -14.66
CA THR A 588 34.49 -3.02 -13.65
C THR A 588 33.40 -2.13 -13.05
N PHE A 589 32.39 -1.74 -13.82
CA PHE A 589 31.28 -0.93 -13.32
C PHE A 589 30.17 -1.75 -12.64
N PHE A 590 29.92 -2.97 -13.12
CA PHE A 590 28.92 -3.86 -12.54
C PHE A 590 29.30 -4.32 -11.12
N MET A 591 30.59 -4.49 -10.84
CA MET A 591 31.07 -4.93 -9.52
C MET A 591 30.68 -3.96 -8.38
N PRO A 592 30.94 -2.63 -8.45
CA PRO A 592 30.46 -1.69 -7.45
C PRO A 592 28.92 -1.64 -7.31
N LEU A 593 28.18 -1.76 -8.41
CA LEU A 593 26.72 -1.82 -8.37
C LEU A 593 26.23 -3.03 -7.56
N LEU A 594 26.77 -4.21 -7.86
CA LEU A 594 26.47 -5.47 -7.18
C LEU A 594 26.82 -5.40 -5.68
N LEU A 595 27.92 -4.72 -5.34
CA LEU A 595 28.40 -4.58 -3.97
C LEU A 595 27.61 -3.56 -3.16
N PHE A 596 27.28 -2.38 -3.71
CA PHE A 596 26.86 -1.22 -2.91
C PHE A 596 25.50 -0.59 -3.29
N PHE A 597 24.88 -0.97 -4.40
CA PHE A 597 23.66 -0.30 -4.87
C PHE A 597 22.43 -0.74 -4.05
N PRO A 598 21.70 0.20 -3.40
CA PRO A 598 20.56 -0.14 -2.54
C PRO A 598 19.28 -0.43 -3.34
N GLU A 599 18.40 -1.26 -2.79
CA GLU A 599 17.04 -1.44 -3.30
C GLU A 599 16.22 -0.17 -3.10
N THR A 600 15.51 0.25 -4.15
CA THR A 600 14.70 1.49 -4.15
C THR A 600 13.23 1.24 -4.46
N CYS A 601 12.86 0.04 -4.92
CA CYS A 601 11.49 -0.26 -5.32
C CYS A 601 10.54 -0.09 -4.12
N ARG A 602 9.58 0.83 -4.26
CA ARG A 602 8.63 1.15 -3.17
C ARG A 602 7.78 -0.03 -2.72
N GLY A 603 7.48 -0.97 -3.61
CA GLY A 603 6.77 -2.21 -3.27
C GLY A 603 7.59 -3.19 -2.44
N ILE A 604 8.91 -2.96 -2.30
CA ILE A 604 9.84 -3.83 -1.56
C ILE A 604 10.36 -3.12 -0.30
N VAL A 605 10.74 -1.85 -0.41
CA VAL A 605 11.38 -1.09 0.68
C VAL A 605 10.59 0.13 1.18
N GLY A 606 9.35 0.32 0.72
CA GLY A 606 8.54 1.50 1.06
C GLY A 606 9.21 2.80 0.62
N ASN A 607 9.36 3.76 1.53
CA ASN A 607 10.12 5.02 1.28
C ASN A 607 11.65 4.88 1.50
N GLY A 608 12.14 3.65 1.64
CA GLY A 608 13.53 3.30 1.99
C GLY A 608 13.77 3.03 3.48
N SER A 609 12.72 3.09 4.31
CA SER A 609 12.80 2.85 5.76
C SER A 609 12.81 1.37 6.14
N THR A 610 12.24 0.49 5.31
CA THR A 610 12.25 -0.96 5.56
C THR A 610 13.48 -1.60 4.90
N PRO A 611 14.26 -2.43 5.62
CA PRO A 611 15.45 -3.04 5.07
C PRO A 611 15.09 -4.07 3.99
N ALA A 612 15.77 -4.02 2.84
CA ALA A 612 15.64 -5.04 1.81
C ALA A 612 16.00 -6.44 2.36
N THR A 613 15.41 -7.50 1.83
CA THR A 613 15.64 -8.89 2.29
C THR A 613 15.93 -9.84 1.12
N GLY A 614 16.64 -10.93 1.41
CA GLY A 614 16.99 -11.95 0.40
C GLY A 614 17.87 -11.40 -0.73
N TRP A 615 17.47 -11.68 -1.98
CA TRP A 615 18.18 -11.30 -3.21
C TRP A 615 18.18 -9.79 -3.49
N ASN A 616 17.34 -9.02 -2.80
CA ASN A 616 17.24 -7.57 -2.96
C ASN A 616 18.25 -6.79 -2.07
N ARG A 617 19.13 -7.48 -1.33
CA ARG A 617 20.19 -6.86 -0.53
C ARG A 617 21.47 -6.64 -1.35
N ALA A 618 22.09 -5.47 -1.19
CA ALA A 618 23.45 -5.22 -1.68
C ALA A 618 24.45 -6.14 -0.97
N ILE A 619 25.42 -6.72 -1.71
CA ILE A 619 26.36 -7.71 -1.17
C ILE A 619 27.20 -7.16 -0.02
N TRP A 620 27.59 -5.89 -0.06
CA TRP A 620 28.31 -5.25 1.04
C TRP A 620 27.47 -5.20 2.33
N SER A 621 26.17 -4.94 2.22
CA SER A 621 25.26 -4.97 3.38
C SER A 621 25.08 -6.37 3.94
N TYR A 622 25.20 -7.40 3.10
CA TYR A 622 25.20 -8.80 3.49
C TYR A 622 26.53 -9.23 4.15
N LEU A 623 27.66 -8.69 3.69
CA LEU A 623 28.99 -9.00 4.24
C LEU A 623 29.33 -8.23 5.53
N ARG A 624 28.81 -7.01 5.71
CA ARG A 624 29.01 -6.20 6.94
C ARG A 624 28.11 -6.59 8.10
N THR A 625 27.18 -7.53 7.91
CA THR A 625 26.30 -7.97 8.98
C THR A 625 27.02 -8.98 9.88
N THR A 626 27.74 -8.46 10.88
CA THR A 626 28.28 -9.23 12.01
C THR A 626 27.26 -9.38 13.16
N ILE A 627 26.05 -8.81 13.01
CA ILE A 627 24.93 -8.90 13.95
C ILE A 627 23.80 -9.66 13.24
N PRO A 628 23.19 -10.68 13.86
CA PRO A 628 22.10 -11.44 13.25
C PRO A 628 20.93 -10.49 12.94
N VAL A 629 20.60 -10.35 11.66
CA VAL A 629 19.40 -9.61 11.23
C VAL A 629 18.20 -10.52 11.45
N THR A 630 17.33 -10.16 12.39
CA THR A 630 16.06 -10.85 12.60
C THR A 630 15.27 -10.88 11.27
N PRO A 631 14.76 -12.04 10.83
CA PRO A 631 14.01 -12.15 9.58
C PRO A 631 12.73 -11.28 9.62
N PRO A 632 12.25 -10.78 8.47
CA PRO A 632 11.03 -9.97 8.40
C PRO A 632 9.80 -10.79 8.85
N GLY A 633 8.88 -10.16 9.58
CA GLY A 633 7.53 -10.69 9.86
C GLY A 633 6.63 -10.71 8.60
N PRO A 634 5.47 -11.39 8.64
CA PRO A 634 4.80 -11.88 7.44
C PRO A 634 3.96 -10.80 6.74
N SER A 635 4.53 -10.17 5.72
CA SER A 635 3.89 -9.92 4.41
C SER A 635 4.84 -9.14 3.49
N VAL A 636 6.07 -9.64 3.30
CA VAL A 636 6.68 -9.43 1.98
C VAL A 636 6.02 -10.46 1.06
N PRO A 637 5.25 -10.05 0.05
CA PRO A 637 4.56 -10.99 -0.82
C PRO A 637 5.56 -12.01 -1.39
N LYS A 638 5.25 -13.31 -1.25
CA LYS A 638 6.08 -14.36 -1.87
C LYS A 638 6.12 -14.10 -3.37
N TRP A 639 7.32 -13.79 -3.85
CA TRP A 639 7.60 -13.53 -5.26
C TRP A 639 7.29 -14.77 -6.10
N ARG A 640 6.25 -14.70 -6.92
CA ARG A 640 6.16 -15.50 -8.15
C ARG A 640 6.78 -14.67 -9.26
N VAL A 641 7.67 -15.28 -10.02
CA VAL A 641 8.16 -14.71 -11.28
C VAL A 641 6.96 -14.61 -12.23
N ASN A 642 6.26 -13.48 -12.20
CA ASN A 642 5.28 -13.20 -13.23
C ASN A 642 6.06 -13.00 -14.53
N VAL A 643 5.77 -13.81 -15.54
CA VAL A 643 6.25 -13.57 -16.89
C VAL A 643 5.72 -12.18 -17.28
N PRO A 644 6.59 -11.19 -17.56
CA PRO A 644 6.15 -9.84 -17.90
C PRO A 644 5.21 -9.95 -19.11
N ASN A 645 4.04 -9.32 -19.03
CA ASN A 645 3.08 -9.29 -20.12
C ASN A 645 3.39 -8.05 -21.01
N PRO A 646 4.13 -8.19 -22.12
CA PRO A 646 4.48 -7.06 -22.98
C PRO A 646 3.25 -6.39 -23.58
N CYS A 647 2.11 -7.09 -23.71
CA CYS A 647 0.87 -6.49 -24.20
C CYS A 647 0.32 -5.43 -23.26
N LEU A 648 0.58 -5.54 -21.94
CA LEU A 648 0.18 -4.52 -20.96
C LEU A 648 0.99 -3.22 -21.18
N THR A 649 2.29 -3.35 -21.43
CA THR A 649 3.19 -2.24 -21.77
C THR A 649 2.82 -1.59 -23.11
N LEU A 650 2.40 -2.39 -24.09
CA LEU A 650 1.93 -1.88 -25.40
C LEU A 650 0.57 -1.19 -25.31
N ARG A 651 -0.31 -1.62 -24.39
CA ARG A 651 -1.62 -0.99 -24.17
C ARG A 651 -1.50 0.48 -23.75
N LEU A 652 -0.39 0.87 -23.12
CA LEU A 652 -0.11 2.26 -22.73
C LEU A 652 -0.08 3.22 -23.93
N LEU A 653 0.28 2.74 -25.13
CA LEU A 653 0.33 3.55 -26.35
C LEU A 653 -1.06 4.06 -26.77
N PHE A 654 -2.12 3.38 -26.32
CA PHE A 654 -3.50 3.75 -26.62
C PHE A 654 -4.15 4.61 -25.51
N HIS A 655 -3.40 4.93 -24.45
CA HIS A 655 -3.89 5.77 -23.36
C HIS A 655 -3.77 7.26 -23.72
N ARG A 656 -4.89 7.98 -23.70
CA ARG A 656 -5.04 9.37 -24.18
C ARG A 656 -4.79 10.38 -23.04
N PRO A 657 -3.58 10.45 -22.45
CA PRO A 657 -2.56 11.40 -22.95
C PRO A 657 -1.14 10.78 -23.10
N VAL A 658 -0.88 9.69 -22.40
CA VAL A 658 0.46 9.09 -22.26
C VAL A 658 1.00 8.58 -23.60
N GLY A 659 0.15 7.95 -24.43
CA GLY A 659 0.52 7.45 -25.75
C GLY A 659 1.00 8.54 -26.72
N LEU A 660 0.36 9.72 -26.68
CA LEU A 660 0.74 10.86 -27.52
C LEU A 660 2.11 11.42 -27.12
N VAL A 661 2.36 11.53 -25.81
CA VAL A 661 3.66 11.98 -25.28
C VAL A 661 4.75 10.94 -25.58
N LEU A 662 4.46 9.64 -25.45
CA LEU A 662 5.37 8.55 -25.81
C LEU A 662 5.78 8.59 -27.29
N LEU A 663 4.81 8.74 -28.19
CA LEU A 663 5.07 8.85 -29.63
C LEU A 663 5.92 10.08 -29.95
N ALA A 664 5.55 11.24 -29.43
CA ALA A 664 6.30 12.48 -29.64
C ALA A 664 7.74 12.37 -29.11
N ASN A 665 7.93 11.80 -27.92
CA ASN A 665 9.26 11.58 -27.34
C ASN A 665 10.11 10.64 -28.20
N GLY A 666 9.51 9.55 -28.71
CA GLY A 666 10.18 8.63 -29.61
C GLY A 666 10.61 9.27 -30.93
N VAL A 667 9.77 10.11 -31.54
CA VAL A 667 10.10 10.84 -32.77
C VAL A 667 11.21 11.87 -32.53
N ILE A 668 11.13 12.64 -31.45
CA ILE A 668 12.18 13.61 -31.06
C ILE A 668 13.53 12.90 -30.89
N PHE A 669 13.53 11.75 -30.21
CA PHE A 669 14.75 10.97 -30.03
C PHE A 669 15.24 10.30 -31.33
N SER A 670 14.34 9.85 -32.19
CA SER A 670 14.72 9.31 -33.50
C SER A 670 15.43 10.35 -34.37
N SER A 671 15.04 11.62 -34.24
CA SER A 671 15.66 12.74 -34.94
C SER A 671 17.09 13.00 -34.46
N TYR A 672 17.37 12.79 -33.16
CA TYR A 672 18.74 12.80 -32.64
C TYR A 672 19.61 11.75 -33.34
N TYR A 673 19.12 10.51 -33.45
CA TYR A 673 19.84 9.41 -34.10
C TYR A 673 20.00 9.60 -35.62
N ALA A 674 19.01 10.21 -36.28
CA ALA A 674 19.14 10.57 -37.69
C ALA A 674 20.30 11.55 -37.92
N VAL A 675 20.45 12.56 -37.06
CA VAL A 675 21.55 13.52 -37.17
C VAL A 675 22.89 12.87 -36.83
N THR A 676 22.99 12.19 -35.68
CA THR A 676 24.27 11.61 -35.22
C THR A 676 24.78 10.47 -36.11
N ALA A 677 23.90 9.63 -36.66
CA ALA A 677 24.29 8.57 -37.60
C ALA A 677 24.70 9.11 -38.99
N GLY A 678 24.28 10.33 -39.33
CA GLY A 678 24.67 11.01 -40.57
C GLY A 678 26.05 11.68 -40.50
N ILE A 679 26.51 12.06 -39.30
CA ILE A 679 27.79 12.80 -39.10
C ILE A 679 28.97 12.07 -39.76
N PRO A 680 29.24 10.77 -39.54
CA PRO A 680 30.41 10.11 -40.14
C PRO A 680 30.40 10.18 -41.67
N ALA A 681 29.25 9.87 -42.30
CA ALA A 681 29.12 9.86 -43.74
C ALA A 681 29.25 11.26 -44.37
N LEU A 682 28.69 12.29 -43.73
CA LEU A 682 28.71 13.65 -44.23
C LEU A 682 30.07 14.30 -43.99
N PHE A 683 30.65 14.12 -42.81
CA PHE A 683 31.87 14.83 -42.42
C PHE A 683 33.12 14.21 -43.07
N GLN A 684 33.14 12.88 -43.25
CA GLN A 684 34.15 12.25 -44.09
C GLN A 684 34.05 12.73 -45.54
N ARG A 685 32.84 12.80 -46.10
CA ARG A 685 32.63 13.19 -47.50
C ARG A 685 32.99 14.66 -47.77
N PHE A 686 32.65 15.56 -46.86
CA PHE A 686 32.77 17.01 -47.08
C PHE A 686 34.05 17.63 -46.52
N TYR A 687 34.65 17.03 -45.48
CA TYR A 687 35.82 17.55 -44.78
C TYR A 687 37.02 16.57 -44.75
N ASP A 688 36.89 15.37 -45.32
CA ASP A 688 37.96 14.36 -45.43
C ASP A 688 38.62 13.99 -44.09
N LEU A 689 37.79 13.87 -43.04
CA LEU A 689 38.26 13.53 -41.69
C LEU A 689 38.52 12.01 -41.55
N ASP A 690 39.58 11.66 -40.83
CA ASP A 690 39.88 10.28 -40.40
C ASP A 690 38.99 9.85 -39.22
N ASP A 691 39.04 8.57 -38.82
CA ASP A 691 38.20 8.01 -37.74
C ASP A 691 38.32 8.82 -36.43
N LEU A 692 39.51 9.32 -36.10
CA LEU A 692 39.72 10.18 -34.93
C LEU A 692 39.09 11.56 -35.12
N GLY A 693 39.29 12.20 -36.28
CA GLY A 693 38.69 13.49 -36.62
C GLY A 693 37.16 13.44 -36.60
N ILE A 694 36.56 12.36 -37.11
CA ILE A 694 35.11 12.11 -37.02
C ILE A 694 34.69 11.94 -35.56
N GLY A 695 35.43 11.16 -34.76
CA GLY A 695 35.16 10.99 -33.33
C GLY A 695 35.13 12.31 -32.55
N LEU A 696 36.08 13.21 -32.81
CA LEU A 696 36.16 14.53 -32.18
C LEU A 696 34.98 15.45 -32.53
N CYS A 697 34.34 15.25 -33.70
CA CYS A 697 33.17 16.03 -34.10
C CYS A 697 31.92 15.77 -33.25
N PHE A 698 31.93 14.73 -32.40
CA PHE A 698 30.87 14.46 -31.44
C PHE A 698 31.01 15.24 -30.12
N ILE A 699 32.15 15.92 -29.87
CA ILE A 699 32.33 16.75 -28.67
C ILE A 699 31.25 17.84 -28.56
N PRO A 700 30.95 18.64 -29.60
CA PRO A 700 29.91 19.67 -29.53
C PRO A 700 28.51 19.09 -29.32
N ALA A 701 28.21 17.93 -29.92
CA ALA A 701 26.97 17.20 -29.65
C ALA A 701 26.85 16.84 -28.16
N GLY A 702 27.94 16.37 -27.54
CA GLY A 702 27.99 16.03 -26.12
C GLY A 702 27.87 17.23 -25.20
N LEU A 703 28.59 18.31 -25.51
CA LEU A 703 28.54 19.57 -24.74
C LEU A 703 27.14 20.20 -24.77
N GLY A 704 26.51 20.26 -25.96
CA GLY A 704 25.15 20.79 -26.09
C GLY A 704 24.15 19.97 -25.28
N SER A 705 24.29 18.65 -25.31
CA SER A 705 23.39 17.77 -24.56
C SER A 705 23.66 17.81 -23.04
N LEU A 706 24.91 17.96 -22.60
CA LEU A 706 25.32 18.11 -21.20
C LEU A 706 24.79 19.42 -20.58
N LEU A 707 24.96 20.53 -21.30
CA LEU A 707 24.45 21.84 -20.89
C LEU A 707 22.91 21.83 -20.85
N SER A 708 22.28 21.17 -21.82
CA SER A 708 20.83 21.00 -21.84
C SER A 708 20.32 20.20 -20.64
N ALA A 709 20.90 19.02 -20.35
CA ALA A 709 20.46 18.17 -19.25
C ALA A 709 20.53 18.87 -17.86
N THR A 710 21.51 19.76 -17.67
CA THR A 710 21.70 20.50 -16.41
C THR A 710 20.86 21.78 -16.35
N ALA A 711 20.91 22.63 -17.37
CA ALA A 711 20.19 23.91 -17.39
C ALA A 711 18.67 23.72 -17.53
N ASN A 712 18.23 22.79 -18.38
CA ASN A 712 16.82 22.57 -18.64
C ASN A 712 16.11 21.92 -17.44
N GLY A 713 16.78 21.04 -16.69
CA GLY A 713 16.22 20.45 -15.47
C GLY A 713 15.87 21.50 -14.42
N VAL A 714 16.74 22.50 -14.24
CA VAL A 714 16.50 23.65 -13.35
C VAL A 714 15.34 24.51 -13.86
N LEU A 715 15.29 24.78 -15.17
CA LEU A 715 14.24 25.58 -15.79
C LEU A 715 12.86 24.93 -15.65
N VAL A 716 12.78 23.61 -15.81
CA VAL A 716 11.55 22.81 -15.67
C VAL A 716 11.05 22.78 -14.22
N ASP A 717 11.95 22.64 -13.25
CA ASP A 717 11.59 22.69 -11.81
C ASP A 717 11.16 24.10 -11.39
N TRP A 718 11.83 25.12 -11.92
CA TRP A 718 11.44 26.51 -11.71
C TRP A 718 10.04 26.79 -12.26
N ASN A 719 9.76 26.37 -13.49
CA ASN A 719 8.45 26.59 -14.11
C ASN A 719 7.34 25.83 -13.38
N TYR A 720 7.59 24.59 -12.94
CA TYR A 720 6.65 23.83 -12.10
C TYR A 720 6.30 24.57 -10.80
N ARG A 721 7.32 25.09 -10.09
CA ARG A 721 7.11 25.87 -8.85
C ARG A 721 6.39 27.19 -9.11
N ARG A 722 6.69 27.85 -10.24
CA ARG A 722 5.99 29.07 -10.67
C ARG A 722 4.51 28.79 -10.93
N THR A 723 4.18 27.74 -11.68
CA THR A 723 2.80 27.37 -11.98
C THR A 723 2.01 26.97 -10.73
N ARG A 724 2.62 26.22 -9.79
CA ARG A 724 2.00 25.91 -8.48
C ARG A 724 1.74 27.16 -7.63
N ARG A 725 2.71 28.09 -7.57
CA ARG A 725 2.55 29.37 -6.85
C ARG A 725 1.42 30.22 -7.44
N ASN A 726 1.34 30.29 -8.77
CA ASN A 726 0.26 31.00 -9.45
C ASN A 726 -1.12 30.36 -9.22
N ALA A 727 -1.16 29.06 -8.92
CA ALA A 727 -2.37 28.34 -8.53
C ALA A 727 -2.65 28.34 -7.01
N GLY A 728 -1.90 29.12 -6.21
CA GLY A 728 -2.10 29.23 -4.77
C GLY A 728 -1.63 28.01 -3.95
N GLN A 729 -0.89 27.07 -4.54
CA GLN A 729 -0.47 25.81 -3.90
C GLN A 729 1.01 25.85 -3.47
N THR A 730 1.31 25.50 -2.22
CA THR A 730 2.68 25.48 -1.69
C THR A 730 3.40 24.17 -2.02
N VAL A 731 4.61 24.30 -2.57
CA VAL A 731 5.47 23.15 -2.92
C VAL A 731 6.34 22.77 -1.72
N HIS A 732 5.98 21.69 -1.03
CA HIS A 732 6.81 21.09 0.01
C HIS A 732 7.84 20.12 -0.60
N LYS A 733 9.11 20.24 -0.18
CA LYS A 733 10.17 19.33 -0.64
C LYS A 733 10.01 17.96 0.01
N ASN A 734 10.34 16.91 -0.73
CA ASN A 734 10.26 15.52 -0.26
C ASN A 734 8.87 15.11 0.28
N GLN A 735 7.78 15.70 -0.23
CA GLN A 735 6.40 15.28 0.03
C GLN A 735 5.66 14.99 -1.28
N ASN A 736 4.73 14.03 -1.23
CA ASN A 736 3.82 13.76 -2.34
C ASN A 736 2.88 14.95 -2.54
N GLN A 737 2.62 15.30 -3.80
CA GLN A 737 1.73 16.40 -4.17
C GLN A 737 0.60 15.86 -5.02
N ASP A 738 -0.64 16.32 -4.77
CA ASP A 738 -1.78 15.96 -5.60
C ASP A 738 -1.54 16.41 -7.04
N ILE A 739 -1.58 15.46 -7.96
CA ILE A 739 -1.42 15.70 -9.38
C ILE A 739 -2.77 16.02 -10.05
N ILE A 740 -3.91 15.55 -9.53
CA ILE A 740 -5.22 15.64 -10.19
C ILE A 740 -5.69 17.10 -10.23
N GLY A 741 -5.56 17.82 -9.12
CA GLY A 741 -5.86 19.25 -9.01
C GLY A 741 -4.82 20.20 -9.65
N PHE A 742 -3.83 19.70 -10.41
CA PHE A 742 -2.74 20.51 -10.95
C PHE A 742 -2.48 20.24 -12.46
N PRO A 743 -2.41 21.29 -13.32
CA PRO A 743 -2.14 21.14 -14.75
C PRO A 743 -0.66 20.84 -15.05
N ILE A 744 -0.23 19.63 -14.72
CA ILE A 744 1.17 19.19 -14.86
C ILE A 744 1.63 19.16 -16.33
N GLU A 745 0.73 18.80 -17.24
CA GLU A 745 0.96 18.77 -18.68
C GLU A 745 1.39 20.15 -19.18
N GLN A 746 0.68 21.20 -18.76
CA GLN A 746 0.98 22.59 -19.10
C GLN A 746 2.30 23.05 -18.48
N ALA A 747 2.51 22.74 -17.20
CA ALA A 747 3.71 23.14 -16.47
C ALA A 747 5.01 22.58 -17.10
N ARG A 748 4.96 21.36 -17.66
CA ARG A 748 6.10 20.75 -18.37
C ARG A 748 6.20 21.23 -19.83
N LEU A 749 5.09 21.20 -20.57
CA LEU A 749 5.10 21.49 -22.00
C LEU A 749 5.32 22.97 -22.34
N GLN A 750 5.13 23.91 -21.41
CA GLN A 750 5.59 25.31 -21.57
C GLN A 750 7.08 25.43 -21.87
N ILE A 751 7.89 24.48 -21.40
CA ILE A 751 9.31 24.38 -21.73
C ILE A 751 9.54 23.39 -22.89
N GLY A 752 8.84 22.25 -22.88
CA GLY A 752 9.03 21.19 -23.88
C GLY A 752 8.64 21.56 -25.31
N LEU A 753 7.52 22.26 -25.52
CA LEU A 753 7.03 22.66 -26.85
C LEU A 753 7.99 23.64 -27.56
N PRO A 754 8.41 24.76 -26.94
CA PRO A 754 9.40 25.64 -27.56
C PRO A 754 10.70 24.93 -27.92
N MET A 755 11.20 24.05 -27.05
CA MET A 755 12.43 23.28 -27.33
C MET A 755 12.25 22.31 -28.50
N THR A 756 11.06 21.72 -28.66
CA THR A 756 10.72 20.84 -29.80
C THR A 756 10.71 21.62 -31.12
N ILE A 757 10.15 22.83 -31.12
CA ILE A 757 10.11 23.72 -32.29
C ILE A 757 11.52 24.20 -32.66
N LEU A 758 12.32 24.61 -31.67
CA LEU A 758 13.70 25.02 -31.87
C LEU A 758 14.59 23.88 -32.38
N ALA A 759 14.36 22.65 -31.92
CA ALA A 759 15.01 21.45 -32.45
C ALA A 759 14.68 21.24 -33.93
N ALA A 760 13.41 21.39 -34.30
CA ALA A 760 12.96 21.27 -35.68
C ALA A 760 13.63 22.34 -36.58
N ALA A 761 13.63 23.60 -36.14
CA ALA A 761 14.24 24.72 -36.85
C ALA A 761 15.76 24.54 -37.04
N SER A 762 16.46 24.08 -36.00
CA SER A 762 17.91 23.86 -36.08
C SER A 762 18.30 22.70 -37.01
N ILE A 763 17.50 21.64 -37.10
CA ILE A 763 17.69 20.55 -38.10
C ILE A 763 17.54 21.08 -39.53
N VAL A 764 16.61 22.00 -39.78
CA VAL A 764 16.45 22.62 -41.10
C VAL A 764 17.68 23.42 -41.49
N VAL A 765 18.18 24.23 -40.56
CA VAL A 765 19.43 24.99 -40.76
C VAL A 765 20.56 24.03 -41.12
N TYR A 766 20.69 22.90 -40.43
CA TYR A 766 21.70 21.89 -40.74
C TYR A 766 21.53 21.27 -42.14
N GLY A 767 20.32 20.87 -42.51
CA GLY A 767 20.03 20.29 -43.83
C GLY A 767 20.36 21.23 -44.99
N VAL A 768 20.12 22.53 -44.83
CA VAL A 768 20.44 23.57 -45.83
C VAL A 768 21.94 23.87 -45.87
N LEU A 769 22.56 23.99 -44.69
CA LEU A 769 23.89 24.57 -44.54
C LEU A 769 25.00 23.56 -44.83
N ILE A 770 24.88 22.28 -44.44
CA ILE A 770 25.93 21.26 -44.65
C ILE A 770 26.33 21.05 -46.12
N PRO A 771 25.39 20.96 -47.09
CA PRO A 771 25.75 20.84 -48.51
C PRO A 771 26.57 22.02 -49.06
N LEU A 772 26.47 23.20 -48.43
CA LEU A 772 27.23 24.40 -48.79
C LEU A 772 28.69 24.35 -48.31
N LYS A 773 29.09 23.28 -47.61
CA LYS A 773 30.44 23.09 -47.04
C LYS A 773 30.90 24.29 -46.20
N PRO A 774 30.16 24.64 -45.13
CA PRO A 774 30.55 25.75 -44.26
C PRO A 774 31.91 25.45 -43.60
N PRO A 775 32.57 26.44 -42.98
CA PRO A 775 33.69 26.16 -42.08
C PRO A 775 33.27 25.12 -41.01
N LEU A 776 34.16 24.17 -40.70
CA LEU A 776 33.87 23.06 -39.79
C LEU A 776 33.30 23.53 -38.45
N LEU A 777 33.83 24.64 -37.90
CA LEU A 777 33.33 25.25 -36.66
C LEU A 777 31.83 25.61 -36.74
N VAL A 778 31.36 26.15 -37.87
CA VAL A 778 29.96 26.52 -38.06
C VAL A 778 29.07 25.27 -38.10
N ALA A 779 29.51 24.22 -38.81
CA ALA A 779 28.81 22.93 -38.80
C ALA A 779 28.71 22.34 -37.38
N LEU A 780 29.78 22.42 -36.60
CA LEU A 780 29.84 21.95 -35.22
C LEU A 780 28.95 22.77 -34.26
N MET A 781 28.85 24.09 -34.45
CA MET A 781 27.93 24.93 -33.68
C MET A 781 26.47 24.57 -33.95
N VAL A 782 26.10 24.28 -35.20
CA VAL A 782 24.74 23.86 -35.53
C VAL A 782 24.43 22.50 -34.88
N VAL A 783 25.37 21.55 -34.92
CA VAL A 783 25.25 20.25 -34.23
C VAL A 783 25.05 20.44 -32.72
N PHE A 784 25.81 21.34 -32.10
CA PHE A 784 25.63 21.69 -30.68
C PHE A 784 24.21 22.16 -30.38
N ILE A 785 23.67 23.09 -31.18
CA ILE A 785 22.32 23.65 -30.99
C ILE A 785 21.25 22.57 -31.14
N ILE A 786 21.35 21.73 -32.18
CA ILE A 786 20.44 20.61 -32.41
C ILE A 786 20.42 19.69 -31.19
N CYS A 787 21.59 19.25 -30.75
CA CYS A 787 21.71 18.34 -29.62
C CYS A 787 21.22 18.98 -28.31
N PHE A 788 21.43 20.28 -28.10
CA PHE A 788 20.89 21.01 -26.96
C PHE A 788 19.36 21.01 -26.95
N CYS A 789 18.72 21.41 -28.06
CA CYS A 789 17.27 21.54 -28.16
C CYS A 789 16.56 20.19 -28.11
N ILE A 790 17.06 19.18 -28.85
CA ILE A 790 16.49 17.83 -28.83
C ILE A 790 16.58 17.23 -27.43
N THR A 791 17.74 17.37 -26.77
CA THR A 791 17.93 16.86 -25.40
C THR A 791 17.00 17.54 -24.41
N ALA A 792 16.76 18.85 -24.57
CA ALA A 792 15.86 19.60 -23.70
C ALA A 792 14.43 19.11 -23.86
N ALA A 793 13.95 18.98 -25.10
CA ALA A 793 12.62 18.47 -25.41
C ALA A 793 12.43 17.02 -24.90
N TYR A 794 13.40 16.15 -25.19
CA TYR A 794 13.41 14.75 -24.75
C TYR A 794 13.31 14.62 -23.23
N ASN A 795 14.15 15.37 -22.48
CA ASN A 795 14.15 15.31 -21.02
C ASN A 795 12.80 15.73 -20.43
N VAL A 796 12.17 16.78 -20.98
CA VAL A 796 10.84 17.25 -20.55
C VAL A 796 9.77 16.19 -20.76
N MET A 797 9.74 15.55 -21.93
CA MET A 797 8.76 14.50 -22.23
C MET A 797 8.98 13.28 -21.32
N ASN A 798 10.23 12.89 -21.09
CA ASN A 798 10.55 11.78 -20.20
C ASN A 798 10.08 12.04 -18.76
N ILE A 799 10.25 13.28 -18.25
CA ILE A 799 9.70 13.71 -16.95
C ILE A 799 8.17 13.62 -16.96
N LEU A 800 7.52 14.13 -18.01
CA LEU A 800 6.07 14.15 -18.11
C LEU A 800 5.48 12.74 -18.16
N ILE A 801 6.11 11.78 -18.84
CA ILE A 801 5.64 10.38 -18.88
C ILE A 801 5.64 9.76 -17.47
N VAL A 802 6.71 9.98 -16.69
CA VAL A 802 6.78 9.50 -15.29
C VAL A 802 5.74 10.20 -14.41
N ASP A 803 5.53 11.49 -14.60
CA ASP A 803 4.52 12.28 -13.86
C ASP A 803 3.07 11.83 -14.19
N LEU A 804 2.79 11.43 -15.45
CA LEU A 804 1.47 10.97 -15.89
C LEU A 804 1.14 9.52 -15.50
N TYR A 805 2.15 8.70 -15.17
CA TYR A 805 1.98 7.27 -14.86
C TYR A 805 2.79 6.87 -13.62
N TYR A 806 2.57 7.60 -12.52
CA TYR A 806 3.38 7.53 -11.30
C TYR A 806 3.22 6.25 -10.46
N GLU A 807 2.12 5.51 -10.62
CA GLU A 807 1.86 4.26 -9.86
C GLU A 807 2.73 3.10 -10.33
N THR A 808 3.07 3.08 -11.63
CA THR A 808 3.93 2.06 -12.24
C THR A 808 4.95 2.72 -13.19
N PRO A 809 5.88 3.53 -12.65
CA PRO A 809 6.81 4.31 -13.46
C PRO A 809 7.75 3.42 -14.28
N ALA A 810 8.11 2.23 -13.76
CA ALA A 810 8.90 1.24 -14.49
C ALA A 810 8.22 0.76 -15.79
N THR A 811 6.91 0.51 -15.77
CA THR A 811 6.14 0.09 -16.96
C THR A 811 6.08 1.19 -18.00
N ALA A 812 5.84 2.43 -17.58
CA ALA A 812 5.82 3.59 -18.48
C ALA A 812 7.20 3.88 -19.08
N MET A 813 8.27 3.73 -18.31
CA MET A 813 9.64 3.88 -18.79
C MET A 813 10.08 2.74 -19.71
N ALA A 814 9.61 1.52 -19.47
CA ALA A 814 9.81 0.40 -20.39
C ALA A 814 9.12 0.65 -21.74
N ALA A 815 7.86 1.13 -21.73
CA ALA A 815 7.14 1.53 -22.96
C ALA A 815 7.86 2.67 -23.69
N ASN A 816 8.33 3.68 -22.96
CA ASN A 816 9.09 4.79 -23.52
C ASN A 816 10.38 4.32 -24.18
N ASN A 817 11.16 3.48 -23.48
CA ASN A 817 12.40 2.95 -24.02
C ASN A 817 12.15 2.09 -25.27
N LEU A 818 11.08 1.28 -25.28
CA LEU A 818 10.68 0.50 -26.45
C LEU A 818 10.42 1.40 -27.67
N VAL A 819 9.48 2.34 -27.58
CA VAL A 819 9.11 3.25 -28.68
C VAL A 819 10.33 4.02 -29.18
N ARG A 820 11.10 4.56 -28.24
CA ARG A 820 12.30 5.34 -28.51
C ARG A 820 13.36 4.54 -29.26
N CYS A 821 13.68 3.35 -28.78
CA CYS A 821 14.69 2.48 -29.39
C CYS A 821 14.25 1.98 -30.77
N PHE A 822 12.99 1.59 -30.93
CA PHE A 822 12.44 1.18 -32.24
C PHE A 822 12.52 2.31 -33.28
N LEU A 823 12.05 3.51 -32.93
CA LEU A 823 12.09 4.65 -33.85
C LEU A 823 13.53 5.14 -34.09
N GLY A 824 14.37 5.15 -33.06
CA GLY A 824 15.80 5.51 -33.18
C GLY A 824 16.57 4.56 -34.09
N ALA A 825 16.37 3.25 -33.94
CA ALA A 825 16.94 2.23 -34.81
C ALA A 825 16.49 2.41 -36.26
N GLY A 826 15.18 2.61 -36.48
CA GLY A 826 14.62 2.87 -37.80
C GLY A 826 15.24 4.12 -38.46
N ALA A 827 15.37 5.21 -37.72
CA ALA A 827 15.98 6.45 -38.21
C ALA A 827 17.46 6.25 -38.60
N ALA A 828 18.26 5.62 -37.74
CA ALA A 828 19.68 5.36 -38.01
C ALA A 828 19.88 4.41 -39.20
N ALA A 829 19.00 3.41 -39.39
CA ALA A 829 19.06 2.48 -40.51
C ALA A 829 18.72 3.17 -41.85
N VAL A 830 17.77 4.11 -41.85
CA VAL A 830 17.22 4.72 -43.06
C VAL A 830 17.98 5.99 -43.49
N VAL A 831 18.60 6.73 -42.57
CA VAL A 831 19.18 8.05 -42.87
C VAL A 831 20.29 8.02 -43.92
N ASN A 832 21.25 7.10 -43.82
CA ASN A 832 22.36 7.01 -44.76
C ASN A 832 21.91 6.56 -46.17
N PRO A 833 21.03 5.55 -46.30
CA PRO A 833 20.36 5.25 -47.57
C PRO A 833 19.61 6.45 -48.17
N LEU A 834 18.87 7.23 -47.38
CA LEU A 834 18.17 8.42 -47.87
C LEU A 834 19.15 9.51 -48.34
N ILE A 835 20.21 9.79 -47.58
CA ILE A 835 21.25 10.75 -47.99
C ILE A 835 21.82 10.41 -49.36
N ARG A 836 22.01 9.11 -49.66
CA ARG A 836 22.53 8.64 -50.96
C ARG A 836 21.50 8.72 -52.08
N ARG A 837 20.21 8.45 -51.81
CA ARG A 837 19.16 8.41 -52.84
C ARG A 837 18.54 9.77 -53.16
N ILE A 838 18.14 10.51 -52.12
CA ILE A 838 17.38 11.77 -52.26
C ILE A 838 18.20 13.00 -51.85
N GLY A 839 19.43 12.81 -51.38
CA GLY A 839 20.32 13.91 -50.99
C GLY A 839 20.12 14.39 -49.56
N VAL A 840 21.08 15.18 -49.09
CA VAL A 840 21.18 15.66 -47.70
C VAL A 840 19.97 16.52 -47.30
N GLN A 841 19.60 17.50 -48.15
CA GLN A 841 18.52 18.46 -47.87
C GLN A 841 17.19 17.75 -47.67
N TRP A 842 16.76 16.94 -48.64
CA TRP A 842 15.50 16.21 -48.59
C TRP A 842 15.44 15.19 -47.46
N THR A 843 16.58 14.60 -47.07
CA THR A 843 16.64 13.71 -45.90
C THR A 843 16.31 14.45 -44.61
N TYR A 844 16.96 15.58 -44.34
CA TYR A 844 16.71 16.35 -43.11
C TYR A 844 15.39 17.12 -43.12
N TYR A 845 14.84 17.45 -44.30
CA TYR A 845 13.45 17.90 -44.42
C TYR A 845 12.44 16.81 -44.04
N SER A 846 12.72 15.55 -44.36
CA SER A 846 11.86 14.43 -43.92
C SER A 846 11.89 14.27 -42.39
N VAL A 847 13.05 14.47 -41.77
CA VAL A 847 13.20 14.50 -40.30
C VAL A 847 12.43 15.66 -39.68
N LEU A 848 12.50 16.86 -40.27
CA LEU A 848 11.67 18.01 -39.88
C LEU A 848 10.19 17.65 -39.92
N SER A 849 9.71 17.08 -41.02
CA SER A 849 8.29 16.72 -41.18
C SER A 849 7.82 15.78 -40.08
N ALA A 850 8.65 14.82 -39.67
CA ALA A 850 8.32 13.94 -38.55
C ALA A 850 8.13 14.71 -37.22
N ILE A 851 9.03 15.65 -36.89
CA ILE A 851 8.90 16.51 -35.69
C ILE A 851 7.69 17.44 -35.81
N ALA A 852 7.46 18.01 -36.98
CA ALA A 852 6.33 18.90 -37.24
C ALA A 852 4.98 18.17 -37.07
N LEU A 853 4.89 16.89 -37.43
CA LEU A 853 3.67 16.09 -37.25
C LEU A 853 3.32 15.82 -35.78
N VAL A 854 4.32 15.69 -34.90
CA VAL A 854 4.07 15.45 -33.46
C VAL A 854 3.87 16.74 -32.66
N THR A 855 4.24 17.90 -33.20
CA THR A 855 4.09 19.19 -32.52
C THR A 855 2.62 19.55 -32.23
N PRO A 856 1.66 19.39 -33.17
CA PRO A 856 0.23 19.55 -32.90
C PRO A 856 -0.32 18.58 -31.84
N LEU A 857 0.20 17.35 -31.81
CA LEU A 857 -0.19 16.35 -30.80
C LEU A 857 0.21 16.81 -29.40
N LEU A 858 1.42 17.36 -29.26
CA LEU A 858 1.90 17.95 -28.00
C LEU A 858 1.11 19.21 -27.62
N SER A 859 0.73 20.05 -28.59
CA SER A 859 -0.14 21.20 -28.35
C SER A 859 -1.55 20.77 -27.89
N MET A 860 -2.06 19.66 -28.41
CA MET A 860 -3.33 19.06 -27.98
C MET A 860 -3.23 18.56 -26.53
N VAL A 861 -2.13 17.88 -26.16
CA VAL A 861 -1.86 17.48 -24.77
C VAL A 861 -1.70 18.70 -23.85
N TYR A 862 -1.06 19.77 -24.33
CA TYR A 862 -0.92 21.02 -23.59
C TYR A 862 -2.29 21.67 -23.29
N ALA A 863 -3.18 21.72 -24.28
CA ALA A 863 -4.48 22.36 -24.14
C ALA A 863 -5.50 21.50 -23.37
N GLN A 864 -5.56 20.20 -23.66
CA GLN A 864 -6.65 19.32 -23.21
C GLN A 864 -6.21 18.21 -22.25
N GLY A 865 -4.91 18.00 -22.05
CA GLY A 865 -4.39 16.87 -21.26
C GLY A 865 -4.88 16.86 -19.82
N TRP A 866 -4.95 18.03 -19.18
CA TRP A 866 -5.47 18.15 -17.81
C TRP A 866 -6.96 17.77 -17.72
N GLU A 867 -7.78 18.22 -18.68
CA GLU A 867 -9.20 17.91 -18.76
C GLU A 867 -9.46 16.43 -19.06
N TRP A 868 -8.66 15.80 -19.93
CA TRP A 868 -8.75 14.36 -20.16
C TRP A 868 -8.46 13.57 -18.89
N ARG A 869 -7.49 14.02 -18.09
CA ARG A 869 -7.13 13.36 -16.82
C ARG A 869 -8.19 13.56 -15.74
N LYS A 870 -8.80 14.74 -15.63
CA LYS A 870 -9.98 14.96 -14.76
C LYS A 870 -11.14 14.08 -15.16
N LYS A 871 -11.52 14.08 -16.45
CA LYS A 871 -12.59 13.22 -16.97
C LYS A 871 -12.29 11.74 -16.77
N GLN A 872 -11.04 11.30 -16.90
CA GLN A 872 -10.66 9.93 -16.61
C GLN A 872 -10.82 9.59 -15.13
N ALA A 873 -10.39 10.48 -14.22
CA ALA A 873 -10.59 10.30 -12.79
C ALA A 873 -12.07 10.32 -12.39
N GLU A 874 -12.87 11.19 -13.00
CA GLU A 874 -14.34 11.24 -12.85
C GLU A 874 -15.00 10.00 -13.44
N THR A 875 -14.56 9.51 -14.60
CA THR A 875 -15.08 8.29 -15.24
C THR A 875 -14.69 7.06 -14.44
N ASP A 876 -13.50 7.00 -13.86
CA ASP A 876 -13.08 5.89 -12.99
C ASP A 876 -13.78 5.95 -11.63
N SER A 877 -14.11 7.14 -11.14
CA SER A 877 -15.02 7.34 -10.00
C SER A 877 -16.46 6.93 -10.33
N GLN A 878 -16.96 7.28 -11.51
CA GLN A 878 -18.30 6.94 -12.01
C GLN A 878 -18.44 5.47 -12.44
N ARG A 879 -17.36 4.83 -12.90
CA ARG A 879 -17.31 3.38 -13.14
C ARG A 879 -17.32 2.60 -11.83
N ARG A 880 -16.86 3.23 -10.75
CA ARG A 880 -16.98 2.69 -9.39
C ARG A 880 -18.39 2.92 -8.79
N THR A 881 -19.24 3.78 -9.37
CA THR A 881 -20.67 3.85 -9.07
C THR A 881 -21.49 2.95 -10.01
N ILE A 882 -22.05 1.88 -9.44
CA ILE A 882 -22.51 0.70 -10.20
C ILE A 882 -23.93 0.85 -10.79
N PHE A 883 -24.74 1.82 -10.33
CA PHE A 883 -26.11 2.03 -10.81
C PHE A 883 -26.38 3.52 -11.15
N PRO A 884 -26.83 3.85 -12.38
CA PRO A 884 -27.20 5.22 -12.75
C PRO A 884 -28.67 5.57 -12.44
N TRP A 885 -29.42 4.71 -11.75
CA TRP A 885 -30.82 4.90 -11.37
C TRP A 885 -31.04 4.52 -9.91
N THR A 886 -31.84 5.31 -9.19
CA THR A 886 -32.49 4.93 -7.94
C THR A 886 -33.80 4.21 -8.25
N PRO A 887 -33.97 2.92 -7.86
CA PRO A 887 -35.22 2.18 -8.04
C PRO A 887 -36.38 2.86 -7.33
N GLY A 888 -37.60 2.64 -7.84
CA GLY A 888 -38.83 3.13 -7.20
C GLY A 888 -39.05 2.52 -5.81
N TYR A 889 -38.80 1.20 -5.67
CA TYR A 889 -39.05 0.47 -4.43
C TYR A 889 -37.99 -0.63 -4.15
N GLN A 890 -37.89 -1.04 -2.89
CA GLN A 890 -37.09 -2.18 -2.47
C GLN A 890 -37.84 -3.48 -2.76
N LEU A 891 -37.22 -4.39 -3.53
CA LEU A 891 -37.77 -5.71 -3.82
C LEU A 891 -37.50 -6.62 -2.62
N GLN A 892 -38.48 -7.38 -2.14
CA GLN A 892 -38.26 -8.41 -1.11
C GLN A 892 -38.17 -9.79 -1.78
N ILE A 893 -37.11 -10.53 -1.49
CA ILE A 893 -36.87 -11.88 -2.02
C ILE A 893 -36.57 -12.82 -0.85
N ARG A 894 -36.89 -14.11 -0.96
CA ARG A 894 -36.43 -15.15 -0.02
C ARG A 894 -36.17 -16.44 -0.77
N TYR A 895 -35.25 -17.26 -0.30
CA TYR A 895 -35.12 -18.63 -0.82
C TYR A 895 -36.06 -19.58 -0.06
N PRO A 896 -36.50 -20.69 -0.66
CA PRO A 896 -37.43 -21.62 -0.04
C PRO A 896 -36.97 -22.08 1.36
N GLY A 897 -37.81 -21.89 2.38
CA GLY A 897 -37.48 -22.20 3.77
C GLY A 897 -36.62 -21.17 4.50
N GLY A 898 -36.18 -20.11 3.80
CA GLY A 898 -35.40 -19.00 4.34
C GLY A 898 -36.23 -17.76 4.67
N GLN A 899 -35.58 -16.77 5.29
CA GLN A 899 -36.17 -15.47 5.61
C GLN A 899 -36.13 -14.52 4.40
N TRP A 900 -36.95 -13.46 4.44
CA TRP A 900 -36.85 -12.36 3.48
C TRP A 900 -35.48 -11.69 3.59
N ILE A 901 -34.81 -11.56 2.45
CA ILE A 901 -33.45 -11.03 2.31
C ILE A 901 -33.54 -9.52 2.24
N ASP A 902 -32.91 -8.86 3.20
CA ASP A 902 -32.69 -7.42 3.15
C ASP A 902 -31.51 -7.10 2.21
N PRO A 903 -31.55 -5.97 1.48
CA PRO A 903 -30.47 -5.53 0.61
C PRO A 903 -29.13 -5.45 1.35
N GLY A 904 -28.11 -6.07 0.77
CA GLY A 904 -26.75 -6.11 1.31
C GLY A 904 -26.48 -7.21 2.32
N VAL A 905 -27.47 -8.06 2.64
CA VAL A 905 -27.26 -9.23 3.51
C VAL A 905 -26.28 -10.21 2.88
N GLU A 906 -25.39 -10.80 3.70
CA GLU A 906 -24.57 -11.93 3.28
C GLU A 906 -25.40 -13.22 3.28
N LEU A 907 -25.31 -14.00 2.20
CA LEU A 907 -25.99 -15.29 2.06
C LEU A 907 -24.98 -16.36 1.64
N ASP A 908 -25.01 -17.54 2.26
CA ASP A 908 -24.26 -18.68 1.72
C ASP A 908 -24.83 -19.03 0.35
N ILE A 909 -23.96 -19.14 -0.65
CA ILE A 909 -24.36 -19.41 -2.02
C ILE A 909 -25.06 -20.75 -2.19
N ARG A 910 -24.87 -21.67 -1.23
CA ARG A 910 -25.59 -22.95 -1.14
C ARG A 910 -27.06 -22.78 -0.78
N GLU A 911 -27.44 -21.71 -0.10
CA GLU A 911 -28.85 -21.38 0.16
C GLU A 911 -29.55 -20.85 -1.10
N ALA A 912 -28.78 -20.29 -2.02
CA ALA A 912 -29.23 -19.85 -3.34
C ALA A 912 -29.23 -20.96 -4.41
N ILE A 913 -29.22 -22.24 -4.03
CA ILE A 913 -29.27 -23.34 -5.01
C ILE A 913 -30.62 -23.38 -5.75
N MET A 914 -31.71 -23.04 -5.06
CA MET A 914 -33.06 -23.05 -5.61
C MET A 914 -33.50 -21.66 -6.05
N THR A 915 -34.49 -21.57 -6.94
CA THR A 915 -35.07 -20.29 -7.35
C THR A 915 -35.72 -19.56 -6.17
N PRO A 916 -35.52 -18.24 -6.02
CA PRO A 916 -36.11 -17.48 -4.93
C PRO A 916 -37.61 -17.24 -5.12
N GLU A 917 -38.32 -17.07 -4.01
CA GLU A 917 -39.65 -16.48 -3.95
C GLU A 917 -39.56 -14.95 -3.90
N ILE A 918 -40.36 -14.26 -4.71
CA ILE A 918 -40.33 -12.79 -4.83
C ILE A 918 -41.66 -12.25 -4.30
N SER A 919 -41.60 -11.30 -3.36
CA SER A 919 -42.78 -10.66 -2.77
C SER A 919 -43.51 -9.79 -3.79
N THR A 920 -44.85 -9.77 -3.72
CA THR A 920 -45.69 -8.87 -4.53
C THR A 920 -45.91 -7.50 -3.87
N MET A 921 -45.24 -7.23 -2.74
CA MET A 921 -45.39 -5.98 -2.00
C MET A 921 -45.02 -4.78 -2.88
N ASN A 922 -45.91 -3.78 -2.94
CA ASN A 922 -45.76 -2.58 -3.77
C ASN A 922 -45.76 -2.82 -5.30
N LEU A 923 -46.27 -3.96 -5.78
CA LEU A 923 -46.46 -4.25 -7.20
C LEU A 923 -47.94 -4.14 -7.62
N ALA A 924 -48.18 -3.71 -8.86
CA ALA A 924 -49.52 -3.53 -9.40
C ALA A 924 -50.11 -4.84 -9.93
N CYS A 925 -51.37 -5.12 -9.57
CA CYS A 925 -52.08 -6.36 -9.89
C CYS A 925 -52.24 -6.66 -11.39
N ASN A 926 -52.35 -5.64 -12.23
CA ASN A 926 -52.61 -5.79 -13.67
C ASN A 926 -51.34 -5.72 -14.53
N ASN A 927 -50.18 -5.53 -13.90
CA ASN A 927 -48.90 -5.39 -14.61
C ASN A 927 -48.18 -6.74 -14.71
N LYS A 928 -47.47 -6.94 -15.82
CA LYS A 928 -46.54 -8.04 -16.01
C LYS A 928 -45.13 -7.57 -15.66
N TYR A 929 -44.29 -8.47 -15.17
CA TYR A 929 -42.93 -8.14 -14.71
C TYR A 929 -41.88 -9.09 -15.32
N ILE A 930 -40.65 -8.55 -15.45
CA ILE A 930 -39.44 -9.26 -15.86
C ILE A 930 -38.40 -9.17 -14.74
N ILE A 931 -37.75 -10.28 -14.41
CA ILE A 931 -36.64 -10.29 -13.44
C ILE A 931 -35.31 -10.64 -14.10
N LEU A 932 -34.26 -9.95 -13.67
CA LEU A 932 -32.86 -10.28 -13.93
C LEU A 932 -32.14 -10.58 -12.62
N PHE A 933 -31.40 -11.69 -12.57
CA PHE A 933 -30.50 -12.03 -11.48
C PHE A 933 -29.06 -12.12 -11.97
N ILE A 934 -28.15 -11.38 -11.36
CA ILE A 934 -26.83 -11.10 -11.95
C ILE A 934 -25.74 -11.14 -10.89
N ASP A 935 -24.60 -11.75 -11.22
CA ASP A 935 -23.36 -11.68 -10.47
C ASP A 935 -22.45 -10.59 -11.05
N LEU A 936 -22.10 -9.60 -10.25
CA LEU A 936 -21.25 -8.48 -10.66
C LEU A 936 -19.75 -8.78 -10.54
N ASP A 937 -19.37 -9.79 -9.79
CA ASP A 937 -17.99 -10.03 -9.37
C ASP A 937 -17.44 -11.37 -9.88
N ALA A 938 -18.14 -11.99 -10.82
CA ALA A 938 -17.81 -13.30 -11.33
C ALA A 938 -16.40 -13.35 -11.95
N ILE A 939 -15.57 -14.26 -11.47
CA ILE A 939 -14.25 -14.53 -12.04
C ILE A 939 -14.37 -15.70 -13.01
N LEU A 940 -14.07 -15.47 -14.29
CA LEU A 940 -14.13 -16.52 -15.30
C LEU A 940 -13.14 -17.65 -14.96
N PRO A 941 -13.60 -18.90 -14.81
CA PRO A 941 -12.76 -20.03 -14.38
C PRO A 941 -11.53 -20.18 -15.26
N GLY A 942 -10.34 -20.18 -14.65
CA GLY A 942 -9.05 -20.28 -15.35
C GLY A 942 -8.46 -18.94 -15.83
N THR A 943 -9.10 -17.81 -15.52
CA THR A 943 -8.59 -16.45 -15.83
C THR A 943 -8.61 -15.56 -14.58
N ARG A 944 -7.90 -14.42 -14.60
CA ARG A 944 -8.03 -13.35 -13.58
C ARG A 944 -9.00 -12.25 -14.01
N ILE A 945 -9.86 -12.53 -14.98
CA ILE A 945 -10.71 -11.50 -15.57
C ILE A 945 -12.08 -11.55 -14.87
N GLN A 946 -12.38 -10.47 -14.16
CA GLN A 946 -13.68 -10.22 -13.54
C GLN A 946 -14.69 -9.84 -14.64
N SER A 947 -15.87 -10.44 -14.61
CA SER A 947 -16.93 -10.27 -15.60
C SER A 947 -18.31 -10.34 -14.93
N VAL A 948 -19.34 -9.83 -15.61
CA VAL A 948 -20.73 -9.88 -15.13
C VAL A 948 -21.42 -11.12 -15.70
N ILE A 949 -22.08 -11.93 -14.87
CA ILE A 949 -22.77 -13.16 -15.30
C ILE A 949 -24.27 -13.07 -15.03
N LEU A 950 -25.10 -13.35 -16.04
CA LEU A 950 -26.55 -13.49 -15.87
C LEU A 950 -26.89 -14.89 -15.31
N HIS A 951 -27.43 -14.94 -14.10
CA HIS A 951 -27.85 -16.16 -13.42
C HIS A 951 -29.30 -16.54 -13.72
N TRP A 952 -30.21 -15.56 -13.86
CA TRP A 952 -31.61 -15.84 -14.16
C TRP A 952 -32.26 -14.71 -14.96
N TYR A 953 -33.07 -15.09 -15.94
CA TYR A 953 -34.00 -14.20 -16.62
C TYR A 953 -35.36 -14.89 -16.76
N GLN A 954 -36.42 -14.20 -16.34
CA GLN A 954 -37.79 -14.69 -16.43
C GLN A 954 -38.73 -13.52 -16.68
N ASP A 955 -39.53 -13.62 -17.75
CA ASP A 955 -40.60 -12.70 -18.10
C ASP A 955 -41.99 -13.30 -17.77
N ASN A 956 -43.03 -12.50 -17.99
CA ASN A 956 -44.44 -12.82 -17.77
C ASN A 956 -44.77 -13.21 -16.33
N LEU A 957 -44.11 -12.58 -15.35
CA LEU A 957 -44.43 -12.71 -13.92
C LEU A 957 -45.62 -11.80 -13.58
N MET A 958 -46.63 -12.33 -12.87
CA MET A 958 -47.84 -11.59 -12.48
C MET A 958 -48.14 -11.77 -10.98
N VAL A 959 -48.89 -10.81 -10.42
CA VAL A 959 -49.38 -10.85 -9.04
C VAL A 959 -50.69 -11.65 -9.00
N ASP A 960 -50.79 -12.67 -8.14
CA ASP A 960 -52.06 -13.40 -7.92
C ASP A 960 -52.94 -12.64 -6.91
N CYS A 961 -53.86 -11.83 -7.42
CA CYS A 961 -54.70 -10.95 -6.60
C CYS A 961 -55.93 -11.64 -5.99
N THR A 962 -56.05 -12.97 -6.12
CA THR A 962 -57.18 -13.75 -5.56
C THR A 962 -56.96 -14.20 -4.11
N LYS A 963 -55.74 -14.07 -3.56
CA LYS A 963 -55.40 -14.37 -2.16
C LYS A 963 -54.86 -13.11 -1.44
N PRO A 964 -55.63 -12.48 -0.54
CA PRO A 964 -55.25 -11.22 0.12
C PRO A 964 -54.41 -11.39 1.40
N SER A 965 -53.98 -12.61 1.76
CA SER A 965 -53.14 -12.82 2.96
C SER A 965 -51.66 -12.59 2.65
N SER A 966 -51.10 -11.54 3.25
CA SER A 966 -49.68 -11.21 3.18
C SER A 966 -48.79 -12.27 3.85
N PRO A 967 -47.61 -12.58 3.27
CA PRO A 967 -47.09 -12.10 2.00
C PRO A 967 -47.44 -13.01 0.79
N SER A 968 -48.04 -12.45 -0.26
CA SER A 968 -48.25 -13.09 -1.57
C SER A 968 -46.98 -13.02 -2.45
N ILE A 969 -46.77 -14.02 -3.33
CA ILE A 969 -45.56 -14.15 -4.16
C ILE A 969 -45.86 -14.02 -5.67
N LEU A 970 -44.92 -13.47 -6.44
CA LEU A 970 -45.02 -13.38 -7.90
C LEU A 970 -45.02 -14.78 -8.52
N VAL A 971 -45.96 -15.02 -9.44
CA VAL A 971 -46.09 -16.31 -10.12
C VAL A 971 -46.04 -16.14 -11.64
N PRO A 972 -45.50 -17.12 -12.38
CA PRO A 972 -45.59 -17.11 -13.84
C PRO A 972 -47.05 -17.10 -14.31
N GLY A 973 -47.40 -16.21 -15.23
CA GLY A 973 -48.75 -16.11 -15.79
C GLY A 973 -49.17 -17.38 -16.55
N LYS A 974 -50.42 -17.82 -16.38
CA LYS A 974 -51.00 -19.02 -17.01
C LYS A 974 -51.18 -18.91 -18.53
N ASP A 975 -51.12 -17.69 -19.07
CA ASP A 975 -51.28 -17.40 -20.51
C ASP A 975 -50.02 -17.66 -21.34
N ARG A 976 -49.03 -18.42 -20.83
CA ARG A 976 -47.93 -18.91 -21.67
C ARG A 976 -48.46 -20.02 -22.59
N GLY A 977 -49.11 -19.57 -23.66
CA GLY A 977 -49.36 -20.37 -24.84
C GLY A 977 -48.03 -20.80 -25.47
N ASP A 978 -47.93 -22.09 -25.71
CA ASP A 978 -46.93 -22.79 -26.50
C ASP A 978 -45.45 -22.87 -26.05
N LYS A 979 -44.94 -24.08 -26.27
CA LYS A 979 -43.70 -24.70 -25.75
C LYS A 979 -42.38 -24.17 -26.34
N HIS A 980 -42.29 -22.94 -26.85
CA HIS A 980 -41.12 -22.51 -27.62
C HIS A 980 -40.45 -21.18 -27.28
N ASP A 981 -40.87 -20.47 -26.24
CA ASP A 981 -40.12 -19.28 -25.82
C ASP A 981 -38.89 -19.65 -24.95
N PRO A 982 -37.70 -19.14 -25.30
CA PRO A 982 -36.47 -19.50 -24.61
C PRO A 982 -36.42 -18.85 -23.23
N VAL A 983 -36.48 -19.67 -22.18
CA VAL A 983 -36.26 -19.23 -20.79
C VAL A 983 -34.78 -19.43 -20.47
N ALA A 984 -34.09 -18.38 -20.05
CA ALA A 984 -32.77 -18.53 -19.45
C ALA A 984 -32.98 -19.01 -18.00
N SER A 985 -33.10 -20.33 -17.85
CA SER A 985 -33.32 -21.02 -16.58
C SER A 985 -32.33 -20.59 -15.50
N TYR A 986 -32.78 -20.64 -14.24
CA TYR A 986 -31.98 -20.24 -13.09
C TYR A 986 -30.71 -21.09 -12.98
N ILE A 987 -29.56 -20.45 -13.14
CA ILE A 987 -28.25 -21.06 -12.84
C ILE A 987 -27.89 -20.66 -11.43
N ALA A 988 -27.90 -21.64 -10.53
CA ALA A 988 -27.48 -21.44 -9.16
C ALA A 988 -26.08 -20.79 -9.13
N PRO A 989 -25.88 -19.76 -8.31
CA PRO A 989 -24.60 -19.12 -8.20
C PRO A 989 -23.52 -20.06 -7.64
N ARG A 990 -22.30 -19.94 -8.19
CA ARG A 990 -21.17 -20.86 -7.97
C ARG A 990 -19.87 -20.08 -7.87
N ALA A 991 -19.82 -19.17 -6.90
CA ALA A 991 -18.60 -18.41 -6.61
C ALA A 991 -17.47 -19.38 -6.19
N PRO A 992 -16.19 -19.11 -6.55
CA PRO A 992 -15.07 -19.90 -6.07
C PRO A 992 -14.96 -19.89 -4.53
N PRO A 993 -14.33 -20.91 -3.91
CA PRO A 993 -14.20 -20.97 -2.46
C PRO A 993 -13.47 -19.75 -1.90
N ASN A 994 -13.96 -19.21 -0.77
CA ASN A 994 -13.41 -18.00 -0.13
C ASN A 994 -13.46 -16.75 -1.01
N THR A 995 -14.47 -16.64 -1.88
CA THR A 995 -14.76 -15.41 -2.61
C THR A 995 -16.12 -14.87 -2.23
N HIS A 996 -16.25 -13.54 -2.28
CA HIS A 996 -17.49 -12.82 -2.08
C HIS A 996 -17.90 -12.18 -3.38
N HIS A 997 -19.11 -12.48 -3.81
CA HIS A 997 -19.66 -11.97 -5.06
C HIS A 997 -20.94 -11.20 -4.77
N ARG A 998 -21.11 -10.02 -5.37
CA ARG A 998 -22.35 -9.25 -5.25
C ARG A 998 -23.35 -9.74 -6.28
N TYR A 999 -24.47 -10.25 -5.78
CA TYR A 999 -25.57 -10.73 -6.59
C TYR A 999 -26.74 -9.76 -6.52
N VAL A 1000 -27.30 -9.40 -7.67
CA VAL A 1000 -28.31 -8.34 -7.80
C VAL A 1000 -29.53 -8.87 -8.52
N TYR A 1001 -30.71 -8.61 -7.93
CA TYR A 1001 -32.01 -8.80 -8.55
C TYR A 1001 -32.59 -7.46 -9.01
N LEU A 1002 -32.95 -7.37 -10.28
CA LEU A 1002 -33.60 -6.22 -10.89
C LEU A 1002 -34.96 -6.64 -11.44
N LEU A 1003 -36.04 -5.99 -11.00
CA LEU A 1003 -37.40 -6.24 -11.47
C LEU A 1003 -37.87 -5.06 -12.34
N PHE A 1004 -38.32 -5.36 -13.56
CA PHE A 1004 -38.81 -4.40 -14.55
C PHE A 1004 -40.29 -4.64 -14.83
N GLU A 1005 -41.04 -3.59 -15.12
CA GLU A 1005 -42.37 -3.75 -15.72
C GLU A 1005 -42.22 -4.19 -17.18
N GLN A 1006 -42.99 -5.20 -17.58
CA GLN A 1006 -42.96 -5.78 -18.91
C GLN A 1006 -43.88 -4.98 -19.84
N PRO A 1007 -43.36 -4.45 -20.96
CA PRO A 1007 -44.19 -3.82 -21.98
C PRO A 1007 -45.25 -4.80 -22.55
N PRO A 1008 -46.46 -4.34 -22.90
CA PRO A 1008 -47.53 -5.21 -23.42
C PRO A 1008 -47.14 -6.02 -24.68
N ALA A 1009 -46.24 -5.48 -25.51
CA ALA A 1009 -45.70 -6.11 -26.73
C ALA A 1009 -44.23 -6.53 -26.58
N TYR A 1010 -43.84 -7.01 -25.39
CA TYR A 1010 -42.48 -7.45 -25.13
C TYR A 1010 -42.07 -8.63 -26.01
N GLN A 1011 -40.88 -8.52 -26.60
CA GLN A 1011 -40.19 -9.62 -27.30
C GLN A 1011 -38.74 -9.62 -26.83
N PHE A 1012 -38.19 -10.80 -26.56
CA PHE A 1012 -36.81 -10.93 -26.16
C PHE A 1012 -35.87 -10.47 -27.30
N PRO A 1013 -34.87 -9.61 -27.03
CA PRO A 1013 -33.95 -9.15 -28.07
C PRO A 1013 -33.09 -10.30 -28.65
N GLU A 1014 -33.20 -10.57 -29.94
CA GLU A 1014 -32.53 -11.70 -30.60
C GLU A 1014 -30.98 -11.63 -30.49
N CYS A 1015 -30.41 -10.44 -30.40
CA CYS A 1015 -28.96 -10.24 -30.19
C CYS A 1015 -28.47 -10.79 -28.83
N PHE A 1016 -29.35 -10.91 -27.84
CA PHE A 1016 -29.05 -11.53 -26.55
C PHE A 1016 -29.37 -13.03 -26.53
N SER A 1017 -29.77 -13.64 -27.66
CA SER A 1017 -30.11 -15.08 -27.73
C SER A 1017 -28.97 -16.02 -27.32
N HIS A 1018 -27.73 -15.53 -27.33
CA HIS A 1018 -26.55 -16.26 -26.87
C HIS A 1018 -26.60 -16.63 -25.37
N VAL A 1019 -27.52 -16.08 -24.57
CA VAL A 1019 -27.65 -16.43 -23.13
C VAL A 1019 -28.47 -17.69 -22.87
N PHE A 1020 -29.17 -18.22 -23.88
CA PHE A 1020 -30.06 -19.37 -23.72
C PHE A 1020 -29.39 -20.74 -23.55
N PRO A 1021 -28.17 -21.01 -24.04
CA PRO A 1021 -27.40 -22.13 -23.54
C PRO A 1021 -27.21 -21.99 -22.03
N GLU A 1022 -27.62 -22.99 -21.25
CA GLU A 1022 -27.56 -23.02 -19.78
C GLU A 1022 -26.12 -23.21 -19.26
N THR A 1023 -25.18 -22.42 -19.78
CA THR A 1023 -23.77 -22.49 -19.37
C THR A 1023 -23.30 -21.14 -18.89
N VAL A 1024 -22.55 -21.14 -17.78
CA VAL A 1024 -21.92 -19.95 -17.18
C VAL A 1024 -21.08 -19.19 -18.22
N ARG A 1025 -20.44 -19.91 -19.16
CA ARG A 1025 -19.65 -19.30 -20.24
C ARG A 1025 -20.49 -18.55 -21.27
N ALA A 1026 -21.69 -19.02 -21.59
CA ALA A 1026 -22.57 -18.38 -22.56
C ALA A 1026 -23.21 -17.10 -21.99
N ARG A 1027 -23.37 -17.02 -20.67
CA ARG A 1027 -24.00 -15.89 -19.95
C ARG A 1027 -22.99 -14.90 -19.34
N ALA A 1028 -21.69 -15.14 -19.51
CA ALA A 1028 -20.62 -14.28 -19.02
C ALA A 1028 -20.37 -13.08 -19.95
N GLY A 1029 -20.15 -11.91 -19.35
CA GLY A 1029 -20.04 -10.64 -20.05
C GLY A 1029 -21.40 -10.00 -20.38
N PHE A 1030 -22.46 -10.36 -19.66
CA PHE A 1030 -23.81 -9.83 -19.89
C PHE A 1030 -23.89 -8.32 -19.59
N ASP A 1031 -24.24 -7.52 -20.59
CA ASP A 1031 -24.35 -6.06 -20.49
C ASP A 1031 -25.79 -5.64 -20.21
N ILE A 1032 -26.05 -5.34 -18.93
CA ILE A 1032 -27.37 -4.95 -18.40
C ILE A 1032 -27.93 -3.73 -19.14
N ARG A 1033 -27.10 -2.71 -19.40
CA ARG A 1033 -27.56 -1.44 -19.98
C ARG A 1033 -27.99 -1.65 -21.43
N LYS A 1034 -27.21 -2.39 -22.20
CA LYS A 1034 -27.56 -2.73 -23.58
C LYS A 1034 -28.79 -3.61 -23.67
N PHE A 1035 -28.97 -4.55 -22.73
CA PHE A 1035 -30.15 -5.40 -22.70
C PHE A 1035 -31.42 -4.58 -22.44
N VAL A 1036 -31.44 -3.76 -21.37
CA VAL A 1036 -32.57 -2.88 -21.01
C VAL A 1036 -32.96 -1.98 -22.20
N GLN A 1037 -31.96 -1.40 -22.88
CA GLN A 1037 -32.18 -0.56 -24.05
C GLN A 1037 -32.74 -1.34 -25.26
N ALA A 1038 -32.18 -2.51 -25.57
CA ALA A 1038 -32.64 -3.34 -26.69
C ALA A 1038 -34.03 -3.95 -26.45
N ALA A 1039 -34.33 -4.27 -25.19
CA ALA A 1039 -35.60 -4.81 -24.73
C ALA A 1039 -36.70 -3.75 -24.59
N GLY A 1040 -36.35 -2.46 -24.65
CA GLY A 1040 -37.30 -1.35 -24.49
C GLY A 1040 -37.90 -1.29 -23.08
N LEU A 1041 -37.07 -1.53 -22.06
CA LEU A 1041 -37.49 -1.52 -20.65
C LEU A 1041 -37.22 -0.15 -20.01
N ASP A 1042 -38.20 0.33 -19.24
CA ASP A 1042 -38.05 1.50 -18.36
C ASP A 1042 -37.13 1.18 -17.16
N PRO A 1043 -36.73 2.17 -16.34
CA PRO A 1043 -35.94 1.91 -15.13
C PRO A 1043 -36.58 0.84 -14.23
N PRO A 1044 -35.78 0.05 -13.48
CA PRO A 1044 -36.31 -1.05 -12.69
C PRO A 1044 -37.31 -0.54 -11.64
N ALA A 1045 -38.48 -1.16 -11.63
CA ALA A 1045 -39.56 -0.86 -10.70
C ALA A 1045 -39.14 -1.17 -9.25
N ALA A 1046 -38.36 -2.23 -9.06
CA ALA A 1046 -37.80 -2.58 -7.77
C ALA A 1046 -36.46 -3.34 -7.91
N MET A 1047 -35.63 -3.29 -6.85
CA MET A 1047 -34.39 -4.07 -6.80
C MET A 1047 -34.08 -4.62 -5.41
N ASN A 1048 -33.26 -5.67 -5.37
CA ASN A 1048 -32.60 -6.16 -4.17
C ASN A 1048 -31.19 -6.66 -4.54
N TYR A 1049 -30.28 -6.73 -3.57
CA TYR A 1049 -28.97 -7.34 -3.77
C TYR A 1049 -28.51 -8.03 -2.50
N PHE A 1050 -27.64 -9.03 -2.63
CA PHE A 1050 -27.05 -9.74 -1.50
C PHE A 1050 -25.58 -10.09 -1.84
N ILE A 1051 -24.78 -10.33 -0.81
CA ILE A 1051 -23.38 -10.75 -0.97
C ILE A 1051 -23.32 -12.26 -0.79
N GLY A 1052 -23.02 -12.97 -1.86
CA GLY A 1052 -22.95 -14.42 -1.85
C GLY A 1052 -21.58 -14.92 -1.39
N ARG A 1053 -21.55 -15.77 -0.37
CA ARG A 1053 -20.34 -16.39 0.19
C ARG A 1053 -20.30 -17.88 -0.18
N HIS A 1054 -19.15 -18.37 -0.66
CA HIS A 1054 -18.96 -19.82 -0.88
C HIS A 1054 -17.93 -20.38 0.10
N GLU A 1055 -18.42 -21.08 1.13
CA GLU A 1055 -17.57 -21.77 2.11
C GLU A 1055 -17.41 -23.26 1.73
N PRO A 1056 -16.18 -23.74 1.49
CA PRO A 1056 -15.96 -25.13 1.06
C PRO A 1056 -16.26 -26.11 2.20
N THR A 1057 -16.93 -27.22 1.90
CA THR A 1057 -17.13 -28.34 2.84
C THR A 1057 -15.97 -29.35 2.77
N GLU A 1058 -15.63 -29.97 3.91
CA GLU A 1058 -14.58 -31.00 3.99
C GLU A 1058 -14.87 -32.16 3.02
N GLY A 1059 -14.03 -32.30 1.98
CA GLY A 1059 -14.11 -33.37 0.98
C GLY A 1059 -14.22 -32.92 -0.48
N GLU A 1060 -14.49 -31.64 -0.78
CA GLU A 1060 -14.43 -31.14 -2.16
C GLU A 1060 -12.97 -31.00 -2.63
N THR A 1061 -12.43 -32.08 -3.20
CA THR A 1061 -11.20 -32.02 -3.98
C THR A 1061 -11.44 -31.17 -5.23
N SER A 1062 -10.79 -30.00 -5.29
CA SER A 1062 -10.69 -29.18 -6.49
C SER A 1062 -9.80 -29.87 -7.54
N THR A 1063 -10.24 -30.98 -8.12
CA THR A 1063 -9.73 -31.43 -9.42
C THR A 1063 -10.44 -30.64 -10.51
N MET A 1064 -9.93 -29.44 -10.81
CA MET A 1064 -10.25 -28.82 -12.10
C MET A 1064 -9.31 -29.40 -13.16
N SER A 1065 -9.87 -30.26 -14.00
CA SER A 1065 -9.29 -30.74 -15.25
C SER A 1065 -8.84 -29.56 -16.11
N GLN A 1066 -7.59 -29.63 -16.58
CA GLN A 1066 -7.04 -28.75 -17.59
C GLN A 1066 -7.70 -29.04 -18.94
N SER A 1067 -8.41 -28.05 -19.48
CA SER A 1067 -8.65 -27.92 -20.90
C SER A 1067 -8.67 -26.45 -21.27
N ALA A 1068 -7.56 -25.98 -21.84
CA ALA A 1068 -7.45 -24.66 -22.42
C ALA A 1068 -8.31 -24.57 -23.68
N THR A 1069 -9.12 -23.52 -23.81
CA THR A 1069 -9.41 -22.92 -25.12
C THR A 1069 -9.86 -21.47 -24.95
N THR A 1070 -9.30 -20.63 -25.80
CA THR A 1070 -9.43 -19.17 -25.89
C THR A 1070 -10.88 -18.71 -26.09
N THR A 1071 -11.33 -17.70 -25.34
CA THR A 1071 -12.50 -16.90 -25.70
C THR A 1071 -12.17 -15.41 -25.67
N SER A 1072 -12.20 -14.80 -26.86
CA SER A 1072 -12.28 -13.36 -27.09
C SER A 1072 -13.57 -12.80 -26.50
N PHE A 1073 -13.49 -11.69 -25.76
CA PHE A 1073 -14.67 -10.91 -25.35
C PHE A 1073 -15.47 -10.50 -26.60
N ARG A 1074 -16.68 -11.05 -26.78
CA ARG A 1074 -17.58 -10.67 -27.89
C ARG A 1074 -18.31 -9.38 -27.52
N SER A 1075 -18.03 -8.27 -28.19
CA SER A 1075 -18.97 -7.14 -28.23
C SER A 1075 -20.10 -7.51 -29.18
N VAL A 1076 -21.31 -7.69 -28.66
CA VAL A 1076 -22.48 -7.87 -29.52
C VAL A 1076 -23.04 -6.49 -29.86
N ASP A 1077 -22.99 -6.13 -31.15
CA ASP A 1077 -23.68 -4.95 -31.68
C ASP A 1077 -25.16 -5.32 -31.87
N CYS A 1078 -26.04 -4.60 -31.17
CA CYS A 1078 -27.48 -4.85 -31.19
C CYS A 1078 -28.22 -3.59 -31.69
N PRO A 1079 -29.12 -3.68 -32.69
CA PRO A 1079 -29.89 -2.53 -33.15
C PRO A 1079 -30.85 -2.06 -32.04
N THR A 1080 -30.78 -0.79 -31.69
CA THR A 1080 -31.66 -0.18 -30.68
C THR A 1080 -33.10 -0.13 -31.19
N ARG A 1081 -34.05 -0.70 -30.45
CA ARG A 1081 -35.47 -0.40 -30.65
C ARG A 1081 -35.68 1.05 -30.21
N THR A 1082 -35.84 1.95 -31.16
CA THR A 1082 -36.37 3.29 -30.88
C THR A 1082 -37.75 3.11 -30.27
N ALA A 1083 -37.91 3.51 -29.00
CA ALA A 1083 -39.21 3.58 -28.36
C ALA A 1083 -40.14 4.41 -29.27
N GLY A 1084 -41.18 3.75 -29.76
CA GLY A 1084 -42.14 4.35 -30.68
C GLY A 1084 -42.81 5.53 -29.99
N VAL A 1085 -42.58 6.72 -30.55
CA VAL A 1085 -43.60 7.76 -30.59
C VAL A 1085 -44.87 7.12 -31.13
N LEU A 1086 -46.03 7.36 -30.47
CA LEU A 1086 -47.31 7.76 -31.09
C LEU A 1086 -48.48 7.56 -30.11
N PRO A 1087 -49.49 8.45 -30.10
CA PRO A 1087 -49.52 9.89 -30.34
C PRO A 1087 -49.50 10.73 -29.05
#